data_AF-A0AA97CG24-F1
#
_entry.id   AF-A0AA97CG24-F1
#
_cell.length_a   1.000
_cell.length_b   1.000
_cell.length_c   1.000
_cell.angle_alpha   90.00
_cell.angle_beta   90.00
_cell.angle_gamma   90.00
#
_symmetry.space_group_name_H-M   'P 1'
#
loop_
_entity.id
_entity.type
_entity.pdbx_description
1 polymer ?
#
loop_
_entity_poly.entity_id
_entity_poly.type
_entity_poly.pdbx_seq_one_letter_code
_entity_poly.pdbx_strand_id
1 'polypeptide(L)'
;MRKIFISASMTLLPFIFTNTLTAKTNLLELEKNIIDTRNAWLEDIKHNIINDTPKEGSEVAEQDRLISNEYINITGERKNLALADKSQNSGYLFNSYQTILFGEHDINLRNHSQYKEINLLHDTSTRAYDEKKQRTRSVDFILKDHFKRGRPYQVLNDEGHYIAGYSQIQGSSYPSGHTWNGFKQAAVLAMIFPEKGSETFNRAIEYGESRVIVGAHFATDTIASRVGNYYLLSQLLSDEKNTKFIVESAKNIRNDISSSCSNNIQNCLTVSSPITNDHIGYYGKKEIQDTPMIAPKNIPKTAGYLLRLRFPYLNNAQWNNILASTAYPSQSIAGWNIKENDPNSYWGLINLPTAYHGPAYLYENFIVNQNTNDFDIANFGKLDEWTNNIQGTGKLTKQGQGTLVLSGNNTFGGFTVNQGHLVLTGENKYSQKSYINGGTVTLKKTLNSSLDINKGALVLDNGKIGASVNINHHGLLTGNGSIHQLTANQGAVVAPGHSVGTINIVDSVSFAPDSHYLVEINPAGKNDKIISQGSASLKGGTVSVTLENQNSPLSKQDINQLFDTQYTILTAQKGIDGQFDAVVPNYQFIGTTLNYSPKEVTLKIGRNNTAFSSTAATQNQIAVAEAIETLPTHHALYEQTLKSQTKQQAQTIFSNVTGQIYADVLSNQINNSRQIKETLLEQARLSESWGSENKSNVWVKMLYDWDKTTDDNNATGYKSSNYGLLLGANRRFINEKMTLGIAAGFSQSDLSNHFDHANSNNYHVAIYGSALWQPIAVRAGLGHTSHLIHTERSISDGTSHSSSYYTNTHQAFMELAYPINSKGINIEPFTNLTYISAMNHAINENINSTSLQARKQRINTVLSTLGLRLDNQWKLSKTSNIGLHGELNWQYQYGNLNRGLKLNFTDTPSSFTTHSVPASRHGVALKVGTDINIKENTKLSINYNKFLSKNYHDNNIDAKIAVTF
;
A
#
# COMPACT_ATOMS: atom_id res chain seq x y z
N MET A 1 -43.82 -23.72 28.80
CA MET A 1 -43.85 -24.13 27.38
C MET A 1 -42.41 -24.20 26.88
N ARG A 2 -41.88 -25.43 26.66
CA ARG A 2 -41.26 -25.94 25.41
C ARG A 2 -40.40 -24.89 24.67
N LYS A 3 -39.05 -24.91 24.70
CA LYS A 3 -38.08 -25.84 24.05
C LYS A 3 -38.40 -26.20 22.59
N ILE A 4 -37.40 -26.03 21.71
CA ILE A 4 -37.06 -26.67 20.40
C ILE A 4 -36.36 -25.59 19.52
N PHE A 5 -35.19 -25.71 18.87
CA PHE A 5 -34.05 -26.65 18.88
C PHE A 5 -33.00 -26.24 17.79
N ILE A 6 -31.71 -26.62 18.01
CA ILE A 6 -30.69 -27.12 17.03
C ILE A 6 -30.04 -26.09 16.08
N SER A 7 -28.72 -26.03 15.83
CA SER A 7 -27.59 -26.97 16.03
C SER A 7 -26.29 -26.21 16.34
N ALA A 8 -25.54 -26.70 17.32
CA ALA A 8 -24.10 -26.49 17.47
C ALA A 8 -23.42 -27.83 17.16
N SER A 9 -22.43 -27.85 16.28
CA SER A 9 -21.58 -29.02 16.07
C SER A 9 -20.25 -28.82 16.79
N MET A 10 -20.06 -29.62 17.84
CA MET A 10 -18.76 -29.92 18.44
C MET A 10 -17.83 -30.53 17.39
N THR A 11 -16.54 -30.21 17.46
CA THR A 11 -15.45 -31.19 17.29
C THR A 11 -14.17 -30.59 17.87
N LEU A 12 -13.74 -31.14 19.00
CA LEU A 12 -12.44 -30.95 19.64
C LEU A 12 -11.98 -32.36 20.02
N LEU A 13 -10.68 -32.61 19.81
CA LEU A 13 -9.91 -33.87 19.93
C LEU A 13 -9.91 -34.80 18.70
N PRO A 14 -8.81 -35.54 18.47
CA PRO A 14 -7.43 -35.07 18.33
C PRO A 14 -6.77 -35.72 17.09
N PHE A 15 -5.57 -35.24 16.74
CA PHE A 15 -4.59 -35.98 15.95
C PHE A 15 -4.57 -37.47 16.32
N ILE A 16 -5.00 -38.35 15.40
CA ILE A 16 -4.59 -39.76 15.21
C ILE A 16 -5.31 -40.22 13.92
N PHE A 17 -4.59 -40.97 13.07
CA PHE A 17 -4.94 -41.44 11.70
C PHE A 17 -4.49 -40.57 10.52
N THR A 18 -3.18 -40.51 10.32
CA THR A 18 -2.59 -40.98 9.04
C THR A 18 -1.32 -41.77 9.34
N ASN A 19 -1.46 -42.93 9.98
CA ASN A 19 -0.50 -44.01 9.74
C ASN A 19 -0.89 -44.60 8.38
N THR A 20 -0.39 -44.01 7.29
CA THR A 20 -0.15 -44.80 6.09
C THR A 20 0.90 -45.83 6.49
N LEU A 21 0.47 -47.04 6.80
CA LEU A 21 1.30 -48.23 6.75
C LEU A 21 1.82 -48.34 5.32
N THR A 22 2.92 -47.66 5.00
CA THR A 22 3.78 -48.05 3.90
C THR A 22 4.35 -49.39 4.31
N ALA A 23 3.84 -50.47 3.72
CA ALA A 23 4.48 -51.77 3.79
C ALA A 23 5.96 -51.54 3.45
N LYS A 24 6.84 -51.76 4.43
CA LYS A 24 8.28 -51.59 4.26
C LYS A 24 8.67 -52.53 3.11
N THR A 25 9.00 -51.97 1.94
CA THR A 25 9.27 -52.77 0.75
C THR A 25 10.44 -53.70 1.07
N ASN A 26 10.20 -55.02 0.97
CA ASN A 26 11.17 -56.01 1.39
C ASN A 26 12.29 -56.10 0.34
N LEU A 27 13.53 -55.78 0.70
CA LEU A 27 14.70 -55.84 -0.19
C LEU A 27 14.82 -57.21 -0.88
N LEU A 28 14.48 -58.31 -0.18
CA LEU A 28 14.51 -59.66 -0.76
C LEU A 28 13.49 -59.84 -1.89
N GLU A 29 12.32 -59.20 -1.79
CA GLU A 29 11.31 -59.22 -2.86
C GLU A 29 11.79 -58.43 -4.08
N LEU A 30 12.42 -57.26 -3.85
CA LEU A 30 12.99 -56.45 -4.93
C LEU A 30 14.12 -57.17 -5.66
N GLU A 31 15.05 -57.76 -4.92
CA GLU A 31 16.12 -58.57 -5.50
C GLU A 31 15.59 -59.74 -6.30
N LYS A 32 14.58 -60.46 -5.77
CA LYS A 32 13.94 -61.56 -6.49
C LYS A 32 13.35 -61.10 -7.82
N ASN A 33 12.61 -59.99 -7.83
CA ASN A 33 12.02 -59.44 -9.05
C ASN A 33 13.09 -59.07 -10.10
N ILE A 34 14.23 -58.53 -9.66
CA ILE A 34 15.37 -58.26 -10.55
C ILE A 34 15.99 -59.57 -11.05
N ILE A 35 16.16 -60.58 -10.19
CA ILE A 35 16.70 -61.89 -10.58
C ILE A 35 15.83 -62.56 -11.66
N ASP A 36 14.51 -62.47 -11.51
CA ASP A 36 13.54 -63.06 -12.44
C ASP A 36 13.55 -62.36 -13.82
N THR A 37 14.03 -61.11 -13.91
CA THR A 37 13.99 -60.29 -15.14
C THR A 37 15.36 -60.02 -15.78
N ARG A 38 16.46 -60.00 -15.01
CA ARG A 38 17.79 -59.56 -15.47
C ARG A 38 18.38 -60.38 -16.63
N ASN A 39 17.99 -61.64 -16.79
CA ASN A 39 18.42 -62.43 -17.95
C ASN A 39 17.75 -61.95 -19.25
N ALA A 40 16.49 -61.51 -19.19
CA ALA A 40 15.86 -60.87 -20.35
C ALA A 40 16.56 -59.56 -20.71
N TRP A 41 17.00 -58.78 -19.72
CA TRP A 41 17.82 -57.58 -19.94
C TRP A 41 19.17 -57.91 -20.59
N LEU A 42 19.84 -58.98 -20.17
CA LEU A 42 21.06 -59.46 -20.83
C LEU A 42 20.82 -59.81 -22.30
N GLU A 43 19.74 -60.54 -22.59
CA GLU A 43 19.41 -60.92 -23.97
C GLU A 43 19.04 -59.71 -24.83
N ASP A 44 18.33 -58.72 -24.29
CA ASP A 44 18.06 -57.46 -24.97
C ASP A 44 19.36 -56.69 -25.26
N ILE A 45 20.30 -56.66 -24.31
CA ILE A 45 21.61 -56.03 -24.52
C ILE A 45 22.35 -56.69 -25.68
N LYS A 46 22.41 -58.03 -25.73
CA LYS A 46 23.13 -58.77 -26.79
C LYS A 46 22.53 -58.55 -28.18
N HIS A 47 21.20 -58.46 -28.30
CA HIS A 47 20.53 -58.51 -29.60
C HIS A 47 20.06 -57.15 -30.11
N ASN A 48 19.76 -56.21 -29.21
CA ASN A 48 19.11 -54.95 -29.58
C ASN A 48 19.90 -53.70 -29.17
N ILE A 49 20.69 -53.73 -28.09
CA ILE A 49 21.36 -52.53 -27.56
C ILE A 49 22.82 -52.44 -28.00
N ILE A 50 23.60 -53.48 -27.72
CA ILE A 50 25.03 -53.59 -28.04
C ILE A 50 25.16 -54.80 -28.96
N ASN A 51 24.59 -54.74 -30.16
CA ASN A 51 24.38 -55.94 -30.98
C ASN A 51 25.46 -56.25 -32.02
N ASP A 52 26.51 -55.44 -32.09
CA ASP A 52 27.64 -55.69 -32.98
C ASP A 52 28.93 -55.09 -32.40
N THR A 53 30.07 -55.45 -32.96
CA THR A 53 31.33 -54.72 -32.78
C THR A 53 31.69 -54.00 -34.08
N PRO A 54 32.54 -52.96 -34.06
CA PRO A 54 33.01 -52.33 -35.30
C PRO A 54 33.55 -53.37 -36.29
N LYS A 55 32.95 -53.44 -37.47
CA LYS A 55 33.28 -54.45 -38.49
C LYS A 55 34.63 -54.16 -39.13
N GLU A 56 35.30 -55.22 -39.57
CA GLU A 56 36.55 -55.10 -40.34
C GLU A 56 36.34 -54.24 -41.59
N GLY A 57 37.23 -53.25 -41.78
CA GLY A 57 37.16 -52.28 -42.88
C GLY A 57 36.07 -51.21 -42.76
N SER A 58 35.28 -51.18 -41.69
CA SER A 58 34.29 -50.12 -41.47
C SER A 58 34.94 -48.80 -41.07
N GLU A 59 34.27 -47.68 -41.37
CA GLU A 59 34.70 -46.34 -40.95
C GLU A 59 34.87 -46.24 -39.43
N VAL A 60 33.95 -46.85 -38.67
CA VAL A 60 34.02 -46.90 -37.20
C VAL A 60 35.26 -47.63 -36.71
N ALA A 61 35.62 -48.76 -37.33
CA ALA A 61 36.84 -49.49 -36.95
C ALA A 61 38.09 -48.66 -37.23
N GLU A 62 38.12 -47.93 -38.35
CA GLU A 62 39.21 -47.02 -38.65
C GLU A 62 39.27 -45.84 -37.66
N GLN A 63 38.13 -45.26 -37.27
CA GLN A 63 38.08 -44.24 -36.22
C GLN A 63 38.62 -44.77 -34.88
N ASP A 64 38.22 -45.97 -34.47
CA ASP A 64 38.74 -46.63 -33.25
C ASP A 64 40.27 -46.77 -33.28
N ARG A 65 40.84 -47.14 -34.44
CA ARG A 65 42.29 -47.24 -34.64
C ARG A 65 42.97 -45.88 -34.50
N LEU A 66 42.46 -44.87 -35.19
CA LEU A 66 43.00 -43.52 -35.16
C LEU A 66 42.96 -42.93 -33.74
N ILE A 67 41.81 -43.03 -33.06
CA ILE A 67 41.65 -42.59 -31.68
C ILE A 67 42.62 -43.33 -30.76
N SER A 68 42.77 -44.64 -30.92
CA SER A 68 43.69 -45.43 -30.09
C SER A 68 45.14 -44.95 -30.24
N ASN A 69 45.59 -44.71 -31.48
CA ASN A 69 46.95 -44.21 -31.76
C ASN A 69 47.15 -42.78 -31.24
N GLU A 70 46.12 -41.93 -31.30
CA GLU A 70 46.16 -40.56 -30.78
C GLU A 70 46.22 -40.56 -29.24
N TYR A 71 45.34 -41.31 -28.58
CA TYR A 71 45.17 -41.25 -27.13
C TYR A 71 46.32 -41.89 -26.35
N ILE A 72 47.02 -42.90 -26.90
CA ILE A 72 48.20 -43.48 -26.22
C ILE A 72 49.35 -42.46 -26.07
N ASN A 73 49.40 -41.48 -26.96
CA ASN A 73 50.40 -40.41 -26.99
C ASN A 73 50.09 -39.23 -26.05
N ILE A 74 48.95 -39.24 -25.35
CA ILE A 74 48.64 -38.26 -24.30
C ILE A 74 49.68 -38.36 -23.18
N THR A 75 50.19 -37.21 -22.73
CA THR A 75 51.21 -37.07 -21.67
C THR A 75 50.70 -36.19 -20.50
N GLY A 76 51.56 -35.89 -19.52
CA GLY A 76 51.24 -34.98 -18.42
C GLY A 76 50.25 -35.53 -17.39
N GLU A 77 49.51 -34.64 -16.73
CA GLU A 77 48.57 -34.99 -15.65
C GLU A 77 47.50 -35.99 -16.09
N ARG A 78 46.97 -35.85 -17.31
CA ARG A 78 45.97 -36.78 -17.84
C ARG A 78 46.51 -38.20 -17.99
N LYS A 79 47.78 -38.37 -18.40
CA LYS A 79 48.46 -39.67 -18.47
C LYS A 79 48.74 -40.24 -17.08
N ASN A 80 49.16 -39.40 -16.14
CA ASN A 80 49.37 -39.81 -14.74
C ASN A 80 48.08 -40.34 -14.11
N LEU A 81 46.96 -39.64 -14.31
CA LEU A 81 45.63 -40.11 -13.91
C LEU A 81 45.28 -41.43 -14.60
N ALA A 82 45.52 -41.55 -15.91
CA ALA A 82 45.23 -42.78 -16.65
C ALA A 82 46.04 -43.99 -16.15
N LEU A 83 47.29 -43.76 -15.73
CA LEU A 83 48.13 -44.80 -15.11
C LEU A 83 47.64 -45.18 -13.72
N ALA A 84 47.19 -44.22 -12.91
CA ALA A 84 46.57 -44.48 -11.60
C ALA A 84 45.25 -45.27 -11.74
N ASP A 85 44.44 -44.92 -12.74
CA ASP A 85 43.19 -45.59 -13.13
C ASP A 85 43.39 -47.05 -13.62
N LYS A 86 44.65 -47.52 -13.73
CA LYS A 86 44.92 -48.95 -13.94
C LYS A 86 44.61 -49.80 -12.71
N SER A 87 44.56 -49.20 -11.53
CA SER A 87 44.32 -49.91 -10.27
C SER A 87 42.98 -50.64 -10.28
N GLN A 88 43.00 -51.93 -9.91
CA GLN A 88 41.79 -52.73 -9.67
C GLN A 88 41.35 -52.70 -8.20
N ASN A 89 42.00 -51.91 -7.36
CA ASN A 89 41.66 -51.78 -5.95
C ASN A 89 40.31 -51.09 -5.80
N SER A 90 39.34 -51.76 -5.16
CA SER A 90 37.99 -51.22 -4.95
C SER A 90 37.97 -49.97 -4.06
N GLY A 91 38.93 -49.84 -3.14
CA GLY A 91 39.13 -48.63 -2.34
C GLY A 91 39.63 -47.45 -3.18
N TYR A 92 40.56 -47.66 -4.11
CA TYR A 92 40.98 -46.61 -5.05
C TYR A 92 39.80 -46.09 -5.88
N LEU A 93 39.03 -46.99 -6.49
CA LEU A 93 37.88 -46.61 -7.30
C LEU A 93 36.88 -45.81 -6.47
N PHE A 94 36.45 -46.33 -5.32
CA PHE A 94 35.51 -45.66 -4.44
C PHE A 94 36.00 -44.28 -4.00
N ASN A 95 37.25 -44.19 -3.49
CA ASN A 95 37.82 -42.94 -3.02
C ASN A 95 37.90 -41.89 -4.13
N SER A 96 38.24 -42.28 -5.37
CA SER A 96 38.33 -41.36 -6.50
C SER A 96 36.99 -40.68 -6.87
N TYR A 97 35.85 -41.31 -6.56
CA TYR A 97 34.53 -40.70 -6.73
C TYR A 97 34.06 -39.98 -5.47
N GLN A 98 34.43 -40.50 -4.29
CA GLN A 98 34.12 -39.86 -3.01
C GLN A 98 34.73 -38.45 -2.95
N THR A 99 35.97 -38.27 -3.41
CA THR A 99 36.62 -36.94 -3.48
C THR A 99 35.87 -35.97 -4.40
N ILE A 100 35.22 -36.45 -5.46
CA ILE A 100 34.40 -35.60 -6.34
C ILE A 100 33.14 -35.13 -5.63
N LEU A 101 32.53 -35.99 -4.81
CA LEU A 101 31.32 -35.65 -4.06
C LEU A 101 31.62 -34.75 -2.87
N PHE A 102 32.65 -35.09 -2.08
CA PHE A 102 32.88 -34.54 -0.75
C PHE A 102 34.22 -33.84 -0.56
N GLY A 103 35.05 -33.72 -1.61
CA GLY A 103 36.36 -33.08 -1.50
C GLY A 103 37.23 -33.74 -0.45
N GLU A 104 37.71 -32.94 0.51
CA GLU A 104 38.55 -33.39 1.64
C GLU A 104 37.74 -33.86 2.86
N HIS A 105 36.40 -33.84 2.81
CA HIS A 105 35.58 -34.28 3.94
C HIS A 105 35.63 -35.81 4.11
N ASP A 106 35.88 -36.27 5.35
CA ASP A 106 35.99 -37.68 5.71
C ASP A 106 34.60 -38.34 5.88
N ILE A 107 33.93 -38.65 4.76
CA ILE A 107 32.59 -39.28 4.73
C ILE A 107 32.66 -40.67 4.08
N ASN A 108 32.64 -41.71 4.89
CA ASN A 108 32.69 -43.09 4.38
C ASN A 108 31.31 -43.74 4.24
N LEU A 109 30.71 -43.61 3.05
CA LEU A 109 29.39 -44.17 2.75
C LEU A 109 29.32 -45.71 2.88
N ARG A 110 30.44 -46.43 2.72
CA ARG A 110 30.46 -47.91 2.73
C ARG A 110 30.08 -48.52 4.08
N ASN A 111 30.11 -47.72 5.14
CA ASN A 111 29.74 -48.18 6.48
C ASN A 111 28.22 -48.18 6.70
N HIS A 112 27.47 -47.42 5.92
CA HIS A 112 26.01 -47.30 6.07
C HIS A 112 25.29 -48.53 5.51
N SER A 113 24.34 -49.09 6.26
CA SER A 113 23.57 -50.27 5.83
C SER A 113 22.78 -50.00 4.54
N GLN A 114 22.14 -48.85 4.43
CA GLN A 114 21.31 -48.45 3.29
C GLN A 114 22.17 -48.25 2.03
N TYR A 115 23.43 -47.81 2.18
CA TYR A 115 24.36 -47.78 1.04
C TYR A 115 24.64 -49.18 0.51
N LYS A 116 24.86 -50.15 1.42
CA LYS A 116 25.07 -51.55 1.04
C LYS A 116 23.84 -52.14 0.35
N GLU A 117 22.64 -51.77 0.79
CA GLU A 117 21.37 -52.22 0.19
C GLU A 117 21.16 -51.66 -1.22
N ILE A 118 21.35 -50.34 -1.43
CA ILE A 118 21.29 -49.74 -2.79
C ILE A 118 22.36 -50.38 -3.69
N ASN A 119 23.57 -50.54 -3.18
CA ASN A 119 24.66 -51.15 -3.93
C ASN A 119 24.39 -52.62 -4.27
N LEU A 120 23.76 -53.38 -3.36
CA LEU A 120 23.35 -54.77 -3.60
C LEU A 120 22.27 -54.85 -4.68
N LEU A 121 21.24 -54.01 -4.59
CA LEU A 121 20.16 -53.96 -5.58
C LEU A 121 20.71 -53.65 -6.99
N HIS A 122 21.62 -52.67 -7.09
CA HIS A 122 22.30 -52.32 -8.33
C HIS A 122 23.33 -53.35 -8.80
N ASP A 123 24.05 -54.02 -7.90
CA ASP A 123 24.94 -55.13 -8.29
C ASP A 123 24.11 -56.29 -8.87
N THR A 124 22.98 -56.61 -8.24
CA THR A 124 22.06 -57.66 -8.71
C THR A 124 21.52 -57.37 -10.10
N SER A 125 21.20 -56.09 -10.43
CA SER A 125 20.74 -55.67 -11.76
C SER A 125 21.84 -55.68 -12.83
N THR A 126 23.12 -55.63 -12.42
CA THR A 126 24.27 -55.66 -13.34
C THR A 126 24.90 -57.05 -13.51
N ARG A 127 24.20 -58.09 -13.03
CA ARG A 127 24.58 -59.49 -13.17
C ARG A 127 23.52 -60.27 -13.93
N ALA A 128 23.92 -61.40 -14.49
CA ALA A 128 23.01 -62.34 -15.13
C ALA A 128 23.53 -63.77 -14.99
N TYR A 129 22.65 -64.75 -15.19
CA TYR A 129 23.03 -66.15 -15.21
C TYR A 129 23.71 -66.49 -16.54
N ASP A 130 24.94 -66.95 -16.47
CA ASP A 130 25.71 -67.38 -17.64
C ASP A 130 25.49 -68.87 -17.86
N GLU A 131 24.65 -69.24 -18.83
CA GLU A 131 24.37 -70.63 -19.17
C GLU A 131 25.62 -71.39 -19.61
N LYS A 132 26.60 -70.73 -20.24
CA LYS A 132 27.83 -71.39 -20.69
C LYS A 132 28.78 -71.71 -19.54
N LYS A 133 28.75 -70.90 -18.48
CA LYS A 133 29.61 -71.07 -17.29
C LYS A 133 28.85 -71.62 -16.08
N GLN A 134 27.55 -71.87 -16.19
CA GLN A 134 26.68 -72.42 -15.15
C GLN A 134 26.75 -71.64 -13.82
N ARG A 135 26.89 -70.30 -13.90
CA ARG A 135 26.99 -69.43 -12.70
C ARG A 135 26.57 -68.00 -13.00
N THR A 136 26.16 -67.26 -11.97
CA THR A 136 25.86 -65.82 -12.09
C THR A 136 27.16 -65.01 -12.19
N ARG A 137 27.26 -64.13 -13.19
CA ARG A 137 28.42 -63.26 -13.43
C ARG A 137 27.97 -61.83 -13.73
N SER A 138 28.88 -60.87 -13.63
CA SER A 138 28.66 -59.50 -14.14
C SER A 138 28.42 -59.55 -15.65
N VAL A 139 27.50 -58.74 -16.14
CA VAL A 139 27.07 -58.72 -17.55
C VAL A 139 28.25 -58.45 -18.49
N ASP A 140 29.18 -57.57 -18.14
CA ASP A 140 30.37 -57.28 -18.96
C ASP A 140 31.21 -58.53 -19.28
N PHE A 141 31.33 -59.46 -18.33
CA PHE A 141 32.06 -60.71 -18.55
C PHE A 141 31.32 -61.66 -19.50
N ILE A 142 29.99 -61.68 -19.43
CA ILE A 142 29.16 -62.50 -20.33
C ILE A 142 29.22 -61.92 -21.75
N LEU A 143 29.18 -60.59 -21.87
CA LEU A 143 29.31 -59.91 -23.16
C LEU A 143 30.71 -60.08 -23.78
N LYS A 144 31.79 -60.05 -22.99
CA LYS A 144 33.14 -60.38 -23.50
C LYS A 144 33.24 -61.79 -24.07
N ASP A 145 32.65 -62.77 -23.39
CA ASP A 145 32.62 -64.15 -23.87
C ASP A 145 31.69 -64.33 -25.10
N HIS A 146 30.80 -63.37 -25.34
CA HIS A 146 29.93 -63.30 -26.52
C HIS A 146 30.64 -62.65 -27.73
N PHE A 147 31.21 -61.44 -27.59
CA PHE A 147 31.83 -60.69 -28.69
C PHE A 147 33.26 -61.11 -29.00
N LYS A 148 34.03 -61.53 -27.98
CA LYS A 148 35.41 -61.99 -28.09
C LYS A 148 36.35 -61.08 -28.90
N ARG A 149 36.16 -59.77 -28.85
CA ARG A 149 36.99 -58.80 -29.59
C ARG A 149 38.43 -58.74 -29.07
N GLY A 150 39.41 -58.78 -29.98
CA GLY A 150 40.83 -58.52 -29.70
C GLY A 150 41.10 -57.10 -29.18
N ARG A 151 42.06 -56.95 -28.26
CA ARG A 151 42.47 -55.65 -27.69
C ARG A 151 43.42 -54.90 -28.63
N PRO A 152 43.56 -53.56 -28.51
CA PRO A 152 44.46 -52.78 -29.37
C PRO A 152 45.86 -53.38 -29.52
N TYR A 153 46.54 -53.70 -28.41
CA TYR A 153 47.88 -54.30 -28.43
C TYR A 153 47.95 -55.74 -29.01
N GLN A 154 46.79 -56.38 -29.25
CA GLN A 154 46.72 -57.71 -29.89
C GLN A 154 46.46 -57.61 -31.39
N VAL A 155 45.91 -56.50 -31.86
CA VAL A 155 45.39 -56.35 -33.23
C VAL A 155 46.07 -55.23 -34.01
N LEU A 156 46.82 -54.36 -33.35
CA LEU A 156 47.62 -53.30 -33.96
C LEU A 156 49.11 -53.68 -33.92
N ASN A 157 49.84 -53.39 -34.99
CA ASN A 157 51.31 -53.47 -35.01
C ASN A 157 51.96 -52.25 -34.34
N ASP A 158 53.29 -52.22 -34.28
CA ASP A 158 54.05 -51.14 -33.65
C ASP A 158 53.86 -49.78 -34.36
N GLU A 159 53.51 -49.78 -35.66
CA GLU A 159 53.15 -48.59 -36.42
C GLU A 159 51.67 -48.15 -36.23
N GLY A 160 50.88 -48.89 -35.44
CA GLY A 160 49.47 -48.57 -35.15
C GLY A 160 48.48 -48.95 -36.25
N HIS A 161 48.85 -49.86 -37.16
CA HIS A 161 47.97 -50.42 -38.20
C HIS A 161 47.37 -51.76 -37.77
N TYR A 162 46.14 -52.06 -38.22
CA TYR A 162 45.55 -53.37 -38.02
C TYR A 162 46.38 -54.46 -38.70
N ILE A 163 46.70 -55.54 -37.98
CA ILE A 163 47.38 -56.70 -38.56
C ILE A 163 46.44 -57.52 -39.43
N ALA A 164 46.98 -58.21 -40.44
CA ALA A 164 46.19 -59.04 -41.33
C ALA A 164 45.41 -60.12 -40.57
N GLY A 165 44.10 -60.24 -40.83
CA GLY A 165 43.22 -61.20 -40.16
C GLY A 165 42.90 -60.89 -38.71
N TYR A 166 43.07 -59.64 -38.25
CA TYR A 166 42.86 -59.25 -36.85
C TYR A 166 41.46 -59.56 -36.31
N SER A 167 40.44 -59.61 -37.18
CA SER A 167 39.07 -59.98 -36.80
C SER A 167 38.94 -61.42 -36.27
N GLN A 168 39.90 -62.30 -36.58
CA GLN A 168 39.94 -63.67 -36.08
C GLN A 168 40.56 -63.76 -34.67
N ILE A 169 41.25 -62.71 -34.22
CA ILE A 169 41.93 -62.69 -32.92
C ILE A 169 40.88 -62.54 -31.81
N GLN A 170 40.68 -63.65 -31.08
CA GLN A 170 39.75 -63.71 -29.98
C GLN A 170 40.37 -63.07 -28.73
N GLY A 171 39.67 -62.10 -28.14
CA GLY A 171 40.11 -61.37 -26.95
C GLY A 171 38.98 -61.03 -26.00
N SER A 172 39.27 -60.17 -25.02
CA SER A 172 38.32 -59.72 -24.00
C SER A 172 38.19 -58.19 -23.96
N SER A 173 38.26 -57.54 -25.13
CA SER A 173 38.24 -56.08 -25.23
C SER A 173 36.85 -55.50 -25.01
N TYR A 174 35.80 -56.13 -25.53
CA TYR A 174 34.49 -55.50 -25.69
C TYR A 174 33.40 -56.19 -24.84
N PRO A 175 32.67 -55.47 -23.97
CA PRO A 175 32.93 -54.09 -23.54
C PRO A 175 34.08 -54.01 -22.51
N SER A 176 34.57 -52.83 -22.16
CA SER A 176 35.64 -52.68 -21.17
C SER A 176 35.15 -52.92 -19.73
N GLY A 177 35.76 -53.91 -19.04
CA GLY A 177 35.37 -54.23 -17.65
C GLY A 177 35.77 -53.18 -16.61
N HIS A 178 36.91 -52.49 -16.81
CA HIS A 178 37.31 -51.41 -15.91
C HIS A 178 36.30 -50.26 -16.01
N THR A 179 35.99 -49.84 -17.24
CA THR A 179 34.96 -48.82 -17.49
C THR A 179 33.61 -49.23 -16.89
N TRP A 180 33.21 -50.49 -17.04
CA TRP A 180 31.96 -51.00 -16.47
C TRP A 180 31.89 -50.78 -14.95
N ASN A 181 32.96 -51.08 -14.21
CA ASN A 181 33.01 -50.85 -12.77
C ASN A 181 32.96 -49.37 -12.40
N GLY A 182 33.57 -48.48 -13.20
CA GLY A 182 33.47 -47.03 -13.02
C GLY A 182 32.03 -46.54 -13.11
N PHE A 183 31.30 -46.95 -14.15
CA PHE A 183 29.88 -46.61 -14.29
C PHE A 183 29.01 -47.21 -13.20
N LYS A 184 29.31 -48.42 -12.71
CA LYS A 184 28.61 -48.98 -11.54
C LYS A 184 28.76 -48.10 -10.29
N GLN A 185 29.97 -47.61 -10.05
CA GLN A 185 30.23 -46.70 -8.93
C GLN A 185 29.51 -45.36 -9.12
N ALA A 186 29.54 -44.79 -10.33
CA ALA A 186 28.81 -43.57 -10.64
C ALA A 186 27.30 -43.70 -10.43
N ALA A 187 26.70 -44.79 -10.92
CA ALA A 187 25.27 -45.04 -10.81
C ALA A 187 24.79 -45.08 -9.36
N VAL A 188 25.47 -45.83 -8.49
CA VAL A 188 25.13 -45.91 -7.05
C VAL A 188 25.22 -44.53 -6.38
N LEU A 189 26.26 -43.76 -6.69
CA LEU A 189 26.45 -42.44 -6.11
C LEU A 189 25.44 -41.41 -6.64
N ALA A 190 25.15 -41.42 -7.95
CA ALA A 190 24.14 -40.54 -8.56
C ALA A 190 22.71 -40.86 -8.10
N MET A 191 22.43 -42.11 -7.68
CA MET A 191 21.17 -42.46 -7.03
C MET A 191 21.02 -41.88 -5.62
N ILE A 192 22.12 -41.58 -4.94
CA ILE A 192 22.12 -41.01 -3.57
C ILE A 192 22.30 -39.48 -3.59
N PHE A 193 23.13 -38.98 -4.50
CA PHE A 193 23.46 -37.57 -4.70
C PHE A 193 23.16 -37.17 -6.15
N PRO A 194 21.89 -37.15 -6.57
CA PRO A 194 21.51 -36.81 -7.94
C PRO A 194 21.96 -35.40 -8.36
N GLU A 195 22.16 -34.47 -7.41
CA GLU A 195 22.71 -33.14 -7.69
C GLU A 195 24.19 -33.18 -8.14
N LYS A 196 24.89 -34.30 -7.92
CA LYS A 196 26.28 -34.55 -8.34
C LYS A 196 26.40 -35.61 -9.44
N GLY A 197 25.30 -35.94 -10.10
CA GLY A 197 25.31 -36.95 -11.15
C GLY A 197 26.14 -36.52 -12.37
N SER A 198 26.21 -35.22 -12.68
CA SER A 198 27.02 -34.73 -13.80
C SER A 198 28.50 -35.09 -13.60
N GLU A 199 29.05 -34.72 -12.45
CA GLU A 199 30.45 -34.91 -12.11
C GLU A 199 30.81 -36.38 -11.94
N THR A 200 29.93 -37.16 -11.32
CA THR A 200 30.14 -38.60 -11.13
C THR A 200 30.10 -39.38 -12.44
N PHE A 201 29.16 -39.09 -13.35
CA PHE A 201 29.15 -39.72 -14.67
C PHE A 201 30.29 -39.21 -15.56
N ASN A 202 30.68 -37.93 -15.45
CA ASN A 202 31.85 -37.41 -16.16
C ASN A 202 33.13 -38.16 -15.74
N ARG A 203 33.31 -38.39 -14.43
CA ARG A 203 34.42 -39.21 -13.93
C ARG A 203 34.41 -40.64 -14.44
N ALA A 204 33.23 -41.26 -14.59
CA ALA A 204 33.12 -42.61 -15.18
C ALA A 204 33.53 -42.65 -16.64
N ILE A 205 33.22 -41.59 -17.39
CA ILE A 205 33.69 -41.44 -18.76
C ILE A 205 35.21 -41.27 -18.77
N GLU A 206 35.78 -40.38 -17.96
CA GLU A 206 37.24 -40.18 -17.85
C GLU A 206 37.97 -41.47 -17.44
N TYR A 207 37.40 -42.22 -16.48
CA TYR A 207 37.91 -43.53 -16.06
C TYR A 207 37.92 -44.55 -17.20
N GLY A 208 36.92 -44.47 -18.08
CA GLY A 208 36.87 -45.24 -19.32
C GLY A 208 37.93 -44.80 -20.32
N GLU A 209 38.04 -43.51 -20.61
CA GLU A 209 39.05 -42.94 -21.52
C GLU A 209 40.48 -43.25 -21.07
N SER A 210 40.73 -43.30 -19.75
CA SER A 210 42.00 -43.75 -19.18
C SER A 210 42.41 -45.13 -19.72
N ARG A 211 41.45 -46.00 -20.05
CA ARG A 211 41.71 -47.33 -20.64
C ARG A 211 42.16 -47.28 -22.09
N VAL A 212 41.74 -46.26 -22.84
CA VAL A 212 42.21 -45.98 -24.20
C VAL A 212 43.63 -45.38 -24.15
N ILE A 213 43.87 -44.43 -23.24
CA ILE A 213 45.17 -43.77 -23.04
C ILE A 213 46.28 -44.75 -22.64
N VAL A 214 45.96 -45.81 -21.90
CA VAL A 214 46.94 -46.88 -21.55
C VAL A 214 47.00 -48.00 -22.59
N GLY A 215 46.32 -47.86 -23.73
CA GLY A 215 46.34 -48.81 -24.85
C GLY A 215 45.63 -50.14 -24.57
N ALA A 216 44.77 -50.21 -23.55
CA ALA A 216 44.13 -51.45 -23.14
C ALA A 216 42.83 -51.77 -23.88
N HIS A 217 42.14 -50.74 -24.37
CA HIS A 217 40.81 -50.84 -24.98
C HIS A 217 40.66 -49.81 -26.10
N PHE A 218 39.83 -50.13 -27.10
CA PHE A 218 39.35 -49.17 -28.11
C PHE A 218 38.32 -48.22 -27.51
N ALA A 219 38.08 -47.07 -28.17
CA ALA A 219 37.09 -46.10 -27.72
C ALA A 219 35.68 -46.70 -27.64
N THR A 220 35.26 -47.45 -28.67
CA THR A 220 33.95 -48.12 -28.67
C THR A 220 33.80 -49.17 -27.57
N ASP A 221 34.88 -49.80 -27.09
CA ASP A 221 34.81 -50.74 -25.96
C ASP A 221 34.34 -50.04 -24.68
N THR A 222 34.76 -48.79 -24.49
CA THR A 222 34.41 -47.98 -23.32
C THR A 222 33.00 -47.38 -23.46
N ILE A 223 32.61 -46.98 -24.68
CA ILE A 223 31.26 -46.50 -25.00
C ILE A 223 30.25 -47.62 -24.82
N ALA A 224 30.57 -48.85 -25.22
CA ALA A 224 29.73 -50.02 -24.98
C ALA A 224 29.51 -50.29 -23.48
N SER A 225 30.53 -50.11 -22.65
CA SER A 225 30.38 -50.19 -21.19
C SER A 225 29.44 -49.11 -20.64
N ARG A 226 29.54 -47.87 -21.14
CA ARG A 226 28.60 -46.79 -20.81
C ARG A 226 27.17 -47.16 -21.20
N VAL A 227 26.97 -47.58 -22.44
CA VAL A 227 25.66 -47.99 -22.99
C VAL A 227 25.02 -49.09 -22.15
N GLY A 228 25.75 -50.16 -21.85
CA GLY A 228 25.23 -51.27 -21.05
C GLY A 228 24.84 -50.84 -19.64
N ASN A 229 25.64 -49.99 -18.99
CA ASN A 229 25.31 -49.48 -17.64
C ASN A 229 24.12 -48.51 -17.67
N TYR A 230 24.05 -47.61 -18.65
CA TYR A 230 22.91 -46.71 -18.82
C TYR A 230 21.62 -47.48 -19.08
N TYR A 231 21.66 -48.49 -19.94
CA TYR A 231 20.51 -49.36 -20.18
C TYR A 231 20.06 -50.03 -18.88
N LEU A 232 20.95 -50.73 -18.16
CA LEU A 232 20.60 -51.45 -16.94
C LEU A 232 20.11 -50.53 -15.82
N LEU A 233 20.73 -49.36 -15.66
CA LEU A 233 20.27 -48.34 -14.71
C LEU A 233 18.87 -47.82 -15.07
N SER A 234 18.61 -47.61 -16.37
CA SER A 234 17.28 -47.19 -16.83
C SER A 234 16.21 -48.24 -16.54
N GLN A 235 16.54 -49.54 -16.68
CA GLN A 235 15.61 -50.62 -16.34
C GLN A 235 15.31 -50.63 -14.84
N LEU A 236 16.35 -50.53 -14.00
CA LEU A 236 16.21 -50.47 -12.55
C LEU A 236 15.33 -49.29 -12.11
N LEU A 237 15.56 -48.09 -12.67
CA LEU A 237 14.83 -46.86 -12.34
C LEU A 237 13.45 -46.74 -13.01
N SER A 238 13.16 -47.59 -14.01
CA SER A 238 11.82 -47.66 -14.61
C SER A 238 10.81 -48.33 -13.66
N ASP A 239 11.27 -49.28 -12.84
CA ASP A 239 10.45 -49.92 -11.83
C ASP A 239 10.21 -48.97 -10.64
N GLU A 240 8.94 -48.75 -10.32
CA GLU A 240 8.54 -47.82 -9.27
C GLU A 240 8.90 -48.31 -7.87
N LYS A 241 8.81 -49.63 -7.60
CA LYS A 241 9.13 -50.19 -6.28
C LYS A 241 10.62 -50.07 -6.00
N ASN A 242 11.47 -50.40 -6.97
CA ASN A 242 12.91 -50.22 -6.90
C ASN A 242 13.25 -48.74 -6.65
N THR A 243 12.66 -47.83 -7.43
CA THR A 243 12.93 -46.40 -7.30
C THR A 243 12.51 -45.85 -5.93
N LYS A 244 11.33 -46.24 -5.41
CA LYS A 244 10.87 -45.83 -4.07
C LYS A 244 11.85 -46.29 -2.99
N PHE A 245 12.26 -47.55 -3.03
CA PHE A 245 13.27 -48.09 -2.10
C PHE A 245 14.60 -47.32 -2.17
N ILE A 246 15.07 -47.03 -3.38
CA ILE A 246 16.31 -46.25 -3.60
C ILE A 246 16.16 -44.86 -3.00
N VAL A 247 15.04 -44.16 -3.24
CA VAL A 247 14.81 -42.80 -2.74
C VAL A 247 14.73 -42.77 -1.20
N GLU A 248 14.01 -43.70 -0.59
CA GLU A 248 13.92 -43.82 0.88
C GLU A 248 15.30 -44.10 1.50
N SER A 249 16.03 -45.06 0.93
CA SER A 249 17.38 -45.40 1.37
C SER A 249 18.36 -44.24 1.18
N ALA A 250 18.30 -43.52 0.05
CA ALA A 250 19.12 -42.35 -0.22
C ALA A 250 18.84 -41.22 0.80
N LYS A 251 17.56 -40.94 1.09
CA LYS A 251 17.15 -39.97 2.11
C LYS A 251 17.70 -40.35 3.48
N ASN A 252 17.65 -41.63 3.86
CA ASN A 252 18.21 -42.12 5.13
C ASN A 252 19.74 -41.92 5.19
N ILE A 253 20.47 -42.29 4.13
CA ILE A 253 21.93 -42.07 4.06
C ILE A 253 22.25 -40.59 4.23
N ARG A 254 21.55 -39.71 3.50
CA ARG A 254 21.76 -38.25 3.56
C ARG A 254 21.47 -37.69 4.94
N ASN A 255 20.44 -38.21 5.63
CA ASN A 255 20.12 -37.83 6.99
C ASN A 255 21.22 -38.26 7.98
N ASP A 256 21.69 -39.51 7.88
CA ASP A 256 22.72 -40.05 8.76
C ASP A 256 24.01 -39.20 8.70
N ILE A 257 24.46 -38.88 7.48
CA ILE A 257 25.70 -38.11 7.28
C ILE A 257 25.54 -36.60 7.46
N SER A 258 24.30 -36.08 7.54
CA SER A 258 24.05 -34.64 7.69
C SER A 258 24.66 -34.07 8.98
N SER A 259 24.71 -34.87 10.05
CA SER A 259 25.32 -34.49 11.33
C SER A 259 26.82 -34.14 11.19
N SER A 260 27.55 -34.89 10.36
CA SER A 260 28.95 -34.62 10.01
C SER A 260 29.12 -33.38 9.11
N CYS A 261 28.03 -32.82 8.60
CA CYS A 261 27.97 -31.69 7.67
C CYS A 261 27.34 -30.44 8.28
N SER A 262 27.48 -30.26 9.61
CA SER A 262 26.83 -29.16 10.34
C SER A 262 25.31 -29.12 10.14
N ASN A 263 24.68 -30.30 10.08
CA ASN A 263 23.25 -30.50 9.84
C ASN A 263 22.73 -30.04 8.47
N ASN A 264 23.63 -29.78 7.51
CA ASN A 264 23.26 -29.51 6.12
C ASN A 264 24.24 -30.21 5.17
N ILE A 265 23.75 -31.22 4.46
CA ILE A 265 24.55 -32.00 3.52
C ILE A 265 25.25 -31.15 2.45
N GLN A 266 24.67 -30.01 2.06
CA GLN A 266 25.27 -29.11 1.08
C GLN A 266 26.62 -28.53 1.54
N ASN A 267 26.88 -28.47 2.86
CA ASN A 267 28.17 -28.01 3.40
C ASN A 267 29.32 -28.99 3.14
N CYS A 268 29.01 -30.27 2.92
CA CYS A 268 30.01 -31.29 2.60
C CYS A 268 30.11 -31.58 1.11
N LEU A 269 29.09 -31.22 0.33
CA LEU A 269 29.13 -31.44 -1.11
C LEU A 269 30.07 -30.41 -1.75
N THR A 270 30.92 -30.87 -2.66
CA THR A 270 31.81 -29.99 -3.43
C THR A 270 31.00 -28.96 -4.22
N VAL A 271 31.61 -27.84 -4.59
CA VAL A 271 31.00 -26.94 -5.57
C VAL A 271 31.14 -27.56 -6.96
N SER A 272 30.05 -27.56 -7.73
CA SER A 272 30.05 -28.07 -9.10
C SER A 272 31.06 -27.30 -9.95
N SER A 273 31.99 -28.01 -10.58
CA SER A 273 32.98 -27.42 -11.48
C SER A 273 32.52 -27.54 -12.93
N PRO A 274 32.73 -26.52 -13.78
CA PRO A 274 32.39 -26.61 -15.19
C PRO A 274 33.21 -27.71 -15.86
N ILE A 275 32.59 -28.45 -16.79
CA ILE A 275 33.26 -29.49 -17.58
C ILE A 275 34.33 -28.79 -18.43
N THR A 276 35.61 -29.03 -18.13
CA THR A 276 36.75 -28.35 -18.76
C THR A 276 37.17 -28.95 -20.10
N ASN A 277 36.64 -30.11 -20.47
CA ASN A 277 36.91 -30.77 -21.74
C ASN A 277 35.60 -31.21 -22.41
N ASP A 278 35.19 -30.45 -23.42
CA ASP A 278 33.97 -30.63 -24.23
C ASP A 278 34.06 -31.78 -25.23
N HIS A 279 35.18 -32.51 -25.27
CA HIS A 279 35.39 -33.71 -26.11
C HIS A 279 35.24 -35.04 -25.35
N ILE A 280 35.05 -34.99 -24.02
CA ILE A 280 34.97 -36.19 -23.18
C ILE A 280 33.74 -37.03 -23.53
N GLY A 281 33.97 -38.33 -23.75
CA GLY A 281 32.92 -39.33 -23.93
C GLY A 281 32.44 -39.58 -25.35
N TYR A 282 32.93 -38.85 -26.35
CA TYR A 282 32.72 -39.18 -27.77
C TYR A 282 34.00 -39.09 -28.62
N TYR A 283 35.17 -38.84 -28.01
CA TYR A 283 36.49 -38.95 -28.64
C TYR A 283 36.68 -38.15 -29.95
N GLY A 284 35.99 -37.02 -30.12
CA GLY A 284 36.02 -36.23 -31.36
C GLY A 284 36.87 -34.95 -31.28
N LYS A 285 37.26 -34.42 -32.45
CA LYS A 285 37.84 -33.07 -32.61
C LYS A 285 36.72 -32.03 -32.81
N LYS A 286 36.96 -30.78 -32.39
CA LYS A 286 35.99 -29.65 -32.36
C LYS A 286 35.38 -29.22 -33.70
N GLU A 287 35.81 -29.82 -34.81
CA GLU A 287 35.30 -29.51 -36.14
C GLU A 287 34.50 -30.70 -36.68
N ILE A 288 33.20 -30.73 -36.36
CA ILE A 288 32.26 -31.49 -37.19
C ILE A 288 31.02 -30.63 -37.44
N GLN A 289 30.87 -30.28 -38.71
CA GLN A 289 29.74 -29.70 -39.44
C GLN A 289 28.36 -29.83 -38.75
N ASP A 290 27.48 -28.84 -38.89
CA ASP A 290 26.12 -28.77 -38.33
C ASP A 290 25.40 -30.13 -38.30
N THR A 291 25.57 -30.88 -37.21
CA THR A 291 24.92 -32.17 -37.04
C THR A 291 23.48 -31.90 -36.63
N PRO A 292 22.48 -32.47 -37.32
CA PRO A 292 21.09 -32.33 -36.89
C PRO A 292 20.92 -32.81 -35.45
N MET A 293 20.22 -32.01 -34.64
CA MET A 293 19.88 -32.41 -33.28
C MET A 293 19.02 -33.67 -33.28
N ILE A 294 19.25 -34.54 -32.29
CA ILE A 294 18.50 -35.78 -32.15
C ILE A 294 17.07 -35.46 -31.72
N ALA A 295 16.07 -35.97 -32.44
CA ALA A 295 14.68 -35.76 -32.07
C ALA A 295 14.29 -36.59 -30.83
N PRO A 296 13.40 -36.11 -29.93
CA PRO A 296 12.94 -36.88 -28.76
C PRO A 296 12.37 -38.26 -29.07
N LYS A 297 11.76 -38.44 -30.26
CA LYS A 297 11.23 -39.74 -30.73
C LYS A 297 12.31 -40.80 -31.00
N ASN A 298 13.56 -40.39 -31.19
CA ASN A 298 14.69 -41.29 -31.44
C ASN A 298 15.38 -41.73 -30.15
N ILE A 299 15.00 -41.17 -28.98
CA ILE A 299 15.55 -41.58 -27.69
C ILE A 299 15.02 -42.97 -27.32
N PRO A 300 15.88 -43.90 -26.84
CA PRO A 300 15.44 -45.22 -26.43
C PRO A 300 14.32 -45.15 -25.38
N LYS A 301 13.33 -46.05 -25.48
CA LYS A 301 12.07 -45.99 -24.72
C LYS A 301 12.24 -45.83 -23.21
N THR A 302 13.23 -46.51 -22.62
CA THR A 302 13.49 -46.47 -21.17
C THR A 302 14.54 -45.44 -20.76
N ALA A 303 15.26 -44.82 -21.71
CA ALA A 303 16.39 -43.95 -21.40
C ALA A 303 16.02 -42.75 -20.51
N GLY A 304 14.82 -42.18 -20.67
CA GLY A 304 14.34 -41.07 -19.85
C GLY A 304 14.41 -41.33 -18.34
N TYR A 305 14.26 -42.59 -17.89
CA TYR A 305 14.34 -42.94 -16.47
C TYR A 305 15.71 -42.67 -15.83
N LEU A 306 16.77 -42.50 -16.62
CA LEU A 306 18.08 -42.05 -16.14
C LEU A 306 18.03 -40.68 -15.44
N LEU A 307 17.05 -39.85 -15.81
CA LEU A 307 16.87 -38.51 -15.25
C LEU A 307 15.83 -38.45 -14.13
N ARG A 308 15.19 -39.58 -13.78
CA ARG A 308 14.09 -39.63 -12.81
C ARG A 308 14.44 -39.04 -11.45
N LEU A 309 15.65 -39.31 -10.96
CA LEU A 309 16.10 -38.83 -9.64
C LEU A 309 16.66 -37.40 -9.70
N ARG A 310 17.10 -36.93 -10.87
CA ARG A 310 17.63 -35.57 -11.09
C ARG A 310 16.53 -34.53 -11.32
N PHE A 311 15.49 -34.90 -12.06
CA PHE A 311 14.34 -34.05 -12.35
C PHE A 311 13.03 -34.73 -11.93
N PRO A 312 12.83 -34.96 -10.61
CA PRO A 312 11.69 -35.73 -10.10
C PRO A 312 10.34 -35.07 -10.37
N TYR A 313 10.33 -33.75 -10.65
CA TYR A 313 9.14 -32.97 -10.97
C TYR A 313 8.76 -32.96 -12.46
N LEU A 314 9.54 -33.64 -13.32
CA LEU A 314 9.28 -33.80 -14.75
C LEU A 314 8.79 -35.23 -15.06
N ASN A 315 8.21 -35.42 -16.24
CA ASN A 315 7.76 -36.73 -16.72
C ASN A 315 8.70 -37.34 -17.78
N ASN A 316 8.46 -38.59 -18.16
CA ASN A 316 9.32 -39.33 -19.10
C ASN A 316 9.47 -38.67 -20.48
N ALA A 317 8.42 -38.05 -21.02
CA ALA A 317 8.51 -37.34 -22.30
C ALA A 317 9.43 -36.11 -22.19
N GLN A 318 9.42 -35.43 -21.05
CA GLN A 318 10.31 -34.30 -20.76
C GLN A 318 11.74 -34.74 -20.51
N TRP A 319 11.96 -35.85 -19.83
CA TRP A 319 13.29 -36.45 -19.70
C TRP A 319 13.87 -36.82 -21.07
N ASN A 320 13.07 -37.42 -21.96
CA ASN A 320 13.49 -37.72 -23.33
C ASN A 320 13.82 -36.44 -24.12
N ASN A 321 13.05 -35.36 -23.94
CA ASN A 321 13.38 -34.06 -24.53
C ASN A 321 14.75 -33.53 -24.04
N ILE A 322 15.04 -33.64 -22.74
CA ILE A 322 16.34 -33.25 -22.18
C ILE A 322 17.45 -34.11 -22.81
N LEU A 323 17.34 -35.44 -22.76
CA LEU A 323 18.35 -36.36 -23.32
C LEU A 323 18.60 -36.12 -24.81
N ALA A 324 17.54 -35.86 -25.58
CA ALA A 324 17.63 -35.52 -27.00
C ALA A 324 18.35 -34.19 -27.23
N SER A 325 18.05 -33.18 -26.43
CA SER A 325 18.65 -31.85 -26.57
C SER A 325 20.12 -31.79 -26.19
N THR A 326 20.60 -32.70 -25.33
CA THR A 326 21.96 -32.69 -24.79
C THR A 326 22.86 -33.79 -25.35
N ALA A 327 22.34 -34.64 -26.25
CA ALA A 327 23.05 -35.79 -26.77
C ALA A 327 24.34 -35.42 -27.54
N TYR A 328 25.30 -36.35 -27.56
CA TYR A 328 26.52 -36.20 -28.36
C TYR A 328 26.18 -36.11 -29.86
N PRO A 329 27.04 -35.47 -30.68
CA PRO A 329 26.85 -35.42 -32.12
C PRO A 329 26.70 -36.83 -32.71
N SER A 330 25.66 -37.06 -33.51
CA SER A 330 25.35 -38.38 -34.08
C SER A 330 26.44 -38.91 -35.01
N GLN A 331 27.22 -38.02 -35.64
CA GLN A 331 28.35 -38.36 -36.51
C GLN A 331 29.68 -38.64 -35.75
N SER A 332 29.68 -38.55 -34.42
CA SER A 332 30.85 -38.93 -33.61
C SER A 332 30.94 -40.44 -33.40
N ILE A 333 32.05 -40.94 -32.85
CA ILE A 333 32.17 -42.36 -32.48
C ILE A 333 31.19 -42.78 -31.37
N ALA A 334 30.55 -41.85 -30.66
CA ALA A 334 29.42 -42.16 -29.79
C ALA A 334 28.20 -42.70 -30.57
N GLY A 335 28.07 -42.33 -31.84
CA GLY A 335 27.05 -42.81 -32.78
C GLY A 335 27.43 -44.07 -33.56
N TRP A 336 28.45 -44.80 -33.13
CA TRP A 336 29.04 -45.91 -33.88
C TRP A 336 28.08 -47.03 -34.32
N ASN A 337 26.93 -47.20 -33.67
CA ASN A 337 25.95 -48.24 -33.99
C ASN A 337 24.60 -47.67 -34.46
N ILE A 338 24.48 -46.38 -34.77
CA ILE A 338 23.19 -45.76 -35.13
C ILE A 338 22.61 -46.43 -36.38
N LYS A 339 21.34 -46.80 -36.29
CA LYS A 339 20.53 -47.36 -37.37
C LYS A 339 19.27 -46.51 -37.53
N GLU A 340 18.92 -46.21 -38.78
CA GLU A 340 17.69 -45.49 -39.09
C GLU A 340 16.47 -46.29 -38.60
N ASN A 341 15.49 -45.60 -38.02
CA ASN A 341 14.25 -46.20 -37.47
C ASN A 341 14.45 -47.20 -36.31
N ASP A 342 15.63 -47.22 -35.68
CA ASP A 342 15.90 -48.02 -34.49
C ASP A 342 16.36 -47.12 -33.31
N PRO A 343 15.44 -46.68 -32.43
CA PRO A 343 15.79 -45.87 -31.26
C PRO A 343 16.79 -46.55 -30.32
N ASN A 344 16.87 -47.88 -30.25
CA ASN A 344 17.83 -48.57 -29.38
C ASN A 344 19.27 -48.37 -29.87
N SER A 345 19.48 -48.05 -31.14
CA SER A 345 20.81 -47.72 -31.64
C SER A 345 21.38 -46.39 -31.11
N TYR A 346 20.56 -45.56 -30.46
CA TYR A 346 20.92 -44.21 -30.00
C TYR A 346 21.49 -44.17 -28.57
N TRP A 347 21.57 -45.30 -27.85
CA TRP A 347 22.10 -45.32 -26.47
C TRP A 347 23.51 -44.73 -26.34
N GLY A 348 24.35 -44.89 -27.37
CA GLY A 348 25.73 -44.37 -27.37
C GLY A 348 25.81 -42.86 -27.29
N LEU A 349 24.77 -42.15 -27.76
CA LEU A 349 24.69 -40.69 -27.84
C LEU A 349 24.21 -40.03 -26.55
N ILE A 350 23.71 -40.79 -25.58
CA ILE A 350 23.24 -40.24 -24.32
C ILE A 350 24.42 -39.61 -23.57
N ASN A 351 24.30 -38.31 -23.33
CA ASN A 351 25.25 -37.51 -22.57
C ASN A 351 24.61 -37.08 -21.25
N LEU A 352 24.69 -37.95 -20.23
CA LEU A 352 24.15 -37.65 -18.91
C LEU A 352 24.84 -36.45 -18.23
N PRO A 353 26.17 -36.27 -18.30
CA PRO A 353 26.82 -35.10 -17.74
C PRO A 353 26.12 -33.80 -18.15
N THR A 354 25.96 -33.57 -19.46
CA THR A 354 25.26 -32.36 -19.95
C THR A 354 23.75 -32.39 -19.63
N ALA A 355 23.08 -33.54 -19.69
CA ALA A 355 21.65 -33.65 -19.37
C ALA A 355 21.30 -33.24 -17.93
N TYR A 356 22.20 -33.48 -16.97
CA TYR A 356 22.00 -33.12 -15.56
C TYR A 356 22.00 -31.59 -15.33
N HIS A 357 22.44 -30.80 -16.30
CA HIS A 357 22.41 -29.33 -16.29
C HIS A 357 21.09 -28.75 -16.86
N GLY A 358 20.12 -29.59 -17.23
CA GLY A 358 18.81 -29.20 -17.79
C GLY A 358 18.75 -29.39 -19.31
N PRO A 359 17.64 -29.00 -19.98
CA PRO A 359 17.57 -29.04 -21.44
C PRO A 359 18.58 -28.07 -22.07
N ALA A 360 19.10 -28.37 -23.26
CA ALA A 360 19.85 -27.42 -24.09
C ALA A 360 19.01 -26.87 -25.26
N TYR A 361 17.84 -27.46 -25.52
CA TYR A 361 16.93 -27.07 -26.59
C TYR A 361 15.48 -27.41 -26.23
N LEU A 362 14.55 -26.50 -26.53
CA LEU A 362 13.11 -26.72 -26.39
C LEU A 362 12.48 -26.96 -27.77
N TYR A 363 12.26 -28.23 -28.11
CA TYR A 363 11.61 -28.65 -29.36
C TYR A 363 10.16 -28.18 -29.45
N GLU A 364 9.49 -28.16 -28.31
CA GLU A 364 8.08 -27.81 -28.15
C GLU A 364 7.87 -27.07 -26.82
N ASN A 365 6.64 -26.66 -26.54
CA ASN A 365 6.33 -26.01 -25.26
C ASN A 365 6.62 -26.95 -24.09
N PHE A 366 7.42 -26.49 -23.13
CA PHE A 366 7.94 -27.29 -22.03
C PHE A 366 7.34 -26.81 -20.70
N ILE A 367 6.60 -27.69 -20.01
CA ILE A 367 5.88 -27.32 -18.78
C ILE A 367 6.64 -27.81 -17.54
N VAL A 368 7.21 -26.91 -16.76
CA VAL A 368 7.85 -27.23 -15.48
C VAL A 368 6.84 -27.11 -14.35
N ASN A 369 6.35 -28.24 -13.84
CA ASN A 369 5.50 -28.30 -12.65
C ASN A 369 6.32 -28.59 -11.39
N GLN A 370 7.04 -27.58 -10.91
CA GLN A 370 8.05 -27.75 -9.87
C GLN A 370 7.41 -27.80 -8.47
N ASN A 371 7.01 -29.00 -8.05
CA ASN A 371 6.59 -29.33 -6.70
C ASN A 371 7.43 -30.49 -6.17
N THR A 372 7.66 -30.52 -4.86
CA THR A 372 8.27 -31.68 -4.20
C THR A 372 7.34 -32.88 -4.27
N ASN A 373 7.91 -34.07 -4.47
CA ASN A 373 7.17 -35.33 -4.45
C ASN A 373 8.00 -36.44 -3.79
N ASP A 374 7.43 -37.63 -3.68
CA ASP A 374 8.05 -38.75 -2.97
C ASP A 374 9.40 -39.17 -3.55
N PHE A 375 9.62 -38.94 -4.86
CA PHE A 375 10.86 -39.25 -5.58
C PHE A 375 11.95 -38.17 -5.46
N ASP A 376 11.66 -37.04 -4.81
CA ASP A 376 12.60 -35.93 -4.68
C ASP A 376 13.58 -36.15 -3.51
N ILE A 377 14.83 -36.49 -3.83
CA ILE A 377 15.91 -36.75 -2.86
C ILE A 377 16.58 -35.46 -2.37
N ALA A 378 16.77 -34.49 -3.27
CA ALA A 378 17.61 -33.31 -3.03
C ALA A 378 16.81 -31.98 -2.96
N ASN A 379 15.47 -32.05 -2.91
CA ASN A 379 14.56 -30.91 -2.90
C ASN A 379 14.57 -30.09 -4.21
N PHE A 380 14.75 -30.75 -5.37
CA PHE A 380 14.68 -30.09 -6.68
C PHE A 380 13.30 -29.48 -6.96
N GLY A 381 12.24 -30.02 -6.35
CA GLY A 381 10.91 -29.45 -6.38
C GLY A 381 10.77 -28.12 -5.61
N LYS A 382 11.74 -27.75 -4.75
CA LYS A 382 11.80 -26.45 -4.06
C LYS A 382 12.71 -25.47 -4.81
N LEU A 383 13.90 -25.90 -5.20
CA LEU A 383 14.88 -25.10 -5.92
C LEU A 383 15.64 -26.00 -6.89
N ASP A 384 15.71 -25.60 -8.16
CA ASP A 384 16.54 -26.25 -9.17
C ASP A 384 17.16 -25.19 -10.07
N GLU A 385 18.35 -25.48 -10.57
CA GLU A 385 19.09 -24.62 -11.47
C GLU A 385 19.41 -25.38 -12.77
N TRP A 386 19.05 -24.75 -13.89
CA TRP A 386 19.44 -25.18 -15.23
C TRP A 386 20.52 -24.26 -15.74
N THR A 387 21.69 -24.85 -15.99
CA THR A 387 22.94 -24.15 -16.33
C THR A 387 23.27 -24.23 -17.83
N ASN A 388 22.58 -25.11 -18.57
CA ASN A 388 22.73 -25.17 -20.02
C ASN A 388 22.23 -23.89 -20.71
N ASN A 389 22.88 -23.52 -21.82
CA ASN A 389 22.35 -22.51 -22.74
C ASN A 389 21.15 -23.12 -23.50
N ILE A 390 19.94 -22.62 -23.26
CA ILE A 390 18.72 -23.20 -23.82
C ILE A 390 18.34 -22.47 -25.11
N GLN A 391 18.21 -23.22 -26.21
CA GLN A 391 17.77 -22.70 -27.51
C GLN A 391 16.41 -23.26 -27.93
N GLY A 392 15.89 -22.85 -29.09
CA GLY A 392 14.77 -23.50 -29.76
C GLY A 392 13.49 -22.66 -29.91
N THR A 393 12.44 -23.27 -30.45
CA THR A 393 11.20 -22.56 -30.76
C THR A 393 10.14 -22.71 -29.67
N GLY A 394 10.27 -23.70 -28.79
CA GLY A 394 9.35 -23.96 -27.70
C GLY A 394 9.37 -22.90 -26.60
N LYS A 395 8.22 -22.71 -25.92
CA LYS A 395 8.10 -21.83 -24.75
C LYS A 395 8.20 -22.60 -23.44
N LEU A 396 8.75 -21.99 -22.40
CA LEU A 396 8.79 -22.55 -21.05
C LEU A 396 7.57 -22.10 -20.23
N THR A 397 6.77 -23.02 -19.73
CA THR A 397 5.71 -22.70 -18.76
C THR A 397 6.14 -23.13 -17.36
N LYS A 398 6.33 -22.17 -16.46
CA LYS A 398 6.65 -22.41 -15.05
C LYS A 398 5.38 -22.43 -14.19
N GLN A 399 5.17 -23.53 -13.48
CA GLN A 399 4.13 -23.72 -12.48
C GLN A 399 4.66 -24.53 -11.28
N GLY A 400 3.83 -24.72 -10.26
CA GLY A 400 4.26 -25.27 -8.96
C GLY A 400 5.01 -24.24 -8.11
N GLN A 401 5.08 -24.47 -6.80
CA GLN A 401 5.55 -23.49 -5.81
C GLN A 401 7.08 -23.30 -5.80
N GLY A 402 7.85 -24.21 -6.43
CA GLY A 402 9.30 -24.17 -6.44
C GLY A 402 9.91 -23.00 -7.24
N THR A 403 11.22 -22.85 -7.09
CA THR A 403 12.07 -21.87 -7.77
C THR A 403 12.91 -22.54 -8.85
N LEU A 404 12.78 -22.06 -10.10
CA LEU A 404 13.62 -22.47 -11.21
C LEU A 404 14.59 -21.36 -11.55
N VAL A 405 15.89 -21.64 -11.53
CA VAL A 405 16.94 -20.71 -11.96
C VAL A 405 17.41 -21.11 -13.35
N LEU A 406 17.42 -20.16 -14.28
CA LEU A 406 18.04 -20.32 -15.60
C LEU A 406 19.30 -19.45 -15.65
N SER A 407 20.47 -20.10 -15.61
CA SER A 407 21.77 -19.41 -15.59
C SER A 407 22.52 -19.41 -16.91
N GLY A 408 22.12 -20.26 -17.85
CA GLY A 408 22.61 -20.20 -19.23
C GLY A 408 22.14 -18.96 -19.99
N ASN A 409 22.78 -18.70 -21.12
CA ASN A 409 22.36 -17.71 -22.11
C ASN A 409 21.29 -18.34 -23.03
N ASN A 410 20.06 -17.81 -22.97
CA ASN A 410 18.89 -18.49 -23.51
C ASN A 410 18.32 -17.76 -24.73
N THR A 411 17.96 -18.53 -25.76
CA THR A 411 17.42 -18.03 -27.04
C THR A 411 16.14 -18.75 -27.50
N PHE A 412 15.37 -19.32 -26.57
CA PHE A 412 14.16 -20.09 -26.89
C PHE A 412 12.90 -19.21 -27.14
N GLY A 413 11.72 -19.82 -27.27
CA GLY A 413 10.46 -19.15 -27.63
C GLY A 413 9.91 -18.13 -26.62
N GLY A 414 10.44 -18.04 -25.40
CA GLY A 414 9.93 -17.21 -24.31
C GLY A 414 9.26 -18.02 -23.21
N PHE A 415 8.79 -17.36 -22.15
CA PHE A 415 8.25 -18.05 -20.97
C PHE A 415 6.84 -17.58 -20.58
N THR A 416 6.14 -18.42 -19.82
CA THR A 416 4.93 -18.10 -19.08
C THR A 416 5.11 -18.55 -17.64
N VAL A 417 4.98 -17.65 -16.66
CA VAL A 417 4.97 -18.01 -15.24
C VAL A 417 3.54 -17.95 -14.71
N ASN A 418 3.05 -19.09 -14.23
CA ASN A 418 1.73 -19.19 -13.60
C ASN A 418 1.84 -19.25 -12.06
N GLN A 419 2.89 -19.90 -11.53
CA GLN A 419 3.12 -20.09 -10.09
C GLN A 419 4.61 -20.26 -9.76
N GLY A 420 4.96 -20.03 -8.49
CA GLY A 420 6.33 -20.16 -7.97
C GLY A 420 7.23 -19.03 -8.47
N HIS A 421 8.53 -19.32 -8.56
CA HIS A 421 9.55 -18.33 -8.88
C HIS A 421 10.40 -18.77 -10.07
N LEU A 422 10.61 -17.88 -11.03
CA LEU A 422 11.58 -18.03 -12.11
C LEU A 422 12.69 -16.99 -11.94
N VAL A 423 13.95 -17.42 -11.89
CA VAL A 423 15.11 -16.52 -11.77
C VAL A 423 15.92 -16.60 -13.05
N LEU A 424 16.16 -15.45 -13.67
CA LEU A 424 16.93 -15.32 -14.90
C LEU A 424 18.26 -14.64 -14.59
N THR A 425 19.37 -15.39 -14.64
CA THR A 425 20.71 -14.86 -14.33
C THR A 425 21.62 -14.76 -15.56
N GLY A 426 21.31 -15.44 -16.66
CA GLY A 426 22.02 -15.31 -17.94
C GLY A 426 21.46 -14.24 -18.89
N GLU A 427 22.02 -14.14 -20.11
CA GLU A 427 21.46 -13.30 -21.18
C GLU A 427 20.24 -13.99 -21.80
N ASN A 428 19.09 -13.30 -21.90
CA ASN A 428 17.87 -13.90 -22.46
C ASN A 428 17.39 -13.13 -23.68
N LYS A 429 17.28 -13.81 -24.83
CA LYS A 429 16.75 -13.23 -26.07
C LYS A 429 15.72 -14.17 -26.68
N TYR A 430 14.44 -13.91 -26.40
CA TYR A 430 13.37 -14.79 -26.84
C TYR A 430 12.76 -14.35 -28.16
N SER A 431 12.35 -15.33 -28.96
CA SER A 431 11.72 -15.07 -30.27
C SER A 431 10.25 -14.63 -30.17
N GLN A 432 9.61 -14.81 -29.02
CA GLN A 432 8.24 -14.37 -28.76
C GLN A 432 8.13 -13.66 -27.41
N LYS A 433 6.99 -12.99 -27.22
CA LYS A 433 6.62 -12.34 -25.96
C LYS A 433 6.49 -13.34 -24.80
N SER A 434 6.93 -12.94 -23.61
CA SER A 434 6.77 -13.68 -22.34
C SER A 434 5.63 -13.13 -21.47
N TYR A 435 5.16 -13.94 -20.52
CA TYR A 435 4.01 -13.63 -19.66
C TYR A 435 4.25 -13.99 -18.19
N ILE A 436 3.78 -13.13 -17.28
CA ILE A 436 3.68 -13.42 -15.83
C ILE A 436 2.20 -13.43 -15.44
N ASN A 437 1.57 -14.60 -15.51
CA ASN A 437 0.17 -14.80 -15.15
C ASN A 437 -0.06 -14.99 -13.65
N GLY A 438 1.02 -15.27 -12.91
CA GLY A 438 1.09 -15.38 -11.47
C GLY A 438 2.54 -15.64 -11.04
N GLY A 439 2.78 -15.90 -9.76
CA GLY A 439 4.14 -16.11 -9.25
C GLY A 439 5.05 -14.91 -9.44
N THR A 440 6.35 -15.16 -9.43
CA THR A 440 7.39 -14.12 -9.49
C THR A 440 8.44 -14.45 -10.55
N VAL A 441 8.91 -13.43 -11.25
CA VAL A 441 10.14 -13.48 -12.06
C VAL A 441 11.17 -12.54 -11.45
N THR A 442 12.37 -13.03 -11.16
CA THR A 442 13.52 -12.16 -10.82
C THR A 442 14.47 -12.10 -12.01
N LEU A 443 14.75 -10.90 -12.48
CA LEU A 443 15.70 -10.66 -13.56
C LEU A 443 16.98 -10.05 -13.00
N LYS A 444 18.09 -10.78 -13.08
CA LYS A 444 19.42 -10.31 -12.62
C LYS A 444 20.31 -9.76 -13.75
N LYS A 445 20.01 -10.13 -15.00
CA LYS A 445 20.84 -9.76 -16.16
C LYS A 445 20.02 -9.14 -17.29
N THR A 446 19.82 -9.81 -18.44
CA THR A 446 19.09 -9.20 -19.56
C THR A 446 17.88 -10.02 -20.02
N LEU A 447 16.87 -9.31 -20.51
CA LEU A 447 15.73 -9.85 -21.25
C LEU A 447 15.46 -8.99 -22.49
N ASN A 448 15.72 -9.54 -23.67
CA ASN A 448 15.58 -8.86 -24.96
C ASN A 448 14.34 -9.38 -25.71
N SER A 449 13.18 -9.25 -25.08
CA SER A 449 11.86 -9.60 -25.63
C SER A 449 10.77 -8.92 -24.81
N SER A 450 9.64 -8.61 -25.43
CA SER A 450 8.51 -8.00 -24.70
C SER A 450 7.98 -8.91 -23.59
N LEU A 451 7.44 -8.29 -22.54
CA LEU A 451 6.90 -8.97 -21.35
C LEU A 451 5.58 -8.35 -20.93
N ASP A 452 4.56 -9.18 -20.70
CA ASP A 452 3.31 -8.75 -20.07
C ASP A 452 3.19 -9.35 -18.66
N ILE A 453 2.93 -8.50 -17.67
CA ILE A 453 2.72 -8.86 -16.28
C ILE A 453 1.22 -8.78 -15.97
N ASN A 454 0.57 -9.91 -15.75
CA ASN A 454 -0.87 -9.98 -15.51
C ASN A 454 -1.22 -9.96 -14.02
N LYS A 455 -0.98 -11.04 -13.26
CA LYS A 455 -1.33 -11.13 -11.82
C LYS A 455 -0.16 -11.52 -10.90
N GLY A 456 1.06 -11.50 -11.44
CA GLY A 456 2.29 -11.83 -10.70
C GLY A 456 3.23 -10.64 -10.59
N ALA A 457 4.46 -10.92 -10.19
CA ALA A 457 5.49 -9.90 -9.95
C ALA A 457 6.71 -10.07 -10.86
N LEU A 458 7.20 -8.96 -11.40
CA LEU A 458 8.57 -8.84 -11.91
C LEU A 458 9.42 -8.10 -10.87
N VAL A 459 10.51 -8.71 -10.45
CA VAL A 459 11.54 -8.12 -9.60
C VAL A 459 12.78 -7.89 -10.44
N LEU A 460 13.17 -6.62 -10.62
CA LEU A 460 14.45 -6.26 -11.22
C LEU A 460 15.54 -6.26 -10.14
N ASP A 461 16.51 -7.16 -10.25
CA ASP A 461 17.71 -7.20 -9.40
C ASP A 461 18.89 -6.69 -10.22
N ASN A 462 18.87 -5.38 -10.51
CA ASN A 462 19.77 -4.69 -11.43
C ASN A 462 19.69 -5.18 -12.90
N GLY A 463 18.61 -5.88 -13.24
CA GLY A 463 18.36 -6.39 -14.59
C GLY A 463 17.96 -5.32 -15.62
N LYS A 464 18.15 -5.64 -16.89
CA LYS A 464 17.79 -4.81 -18.05
C LYS A 464 16.81 -5.52 -18.99
N ILE A 465 15.68 -4.89 -19.27
CA ILE A 465 14.73 -5.34 -20.29
C ILE A 465 14.89 -4.44 -21.52
N GLY A 466 15.39 -5.01 -22.62
CA GLY A 466 15.66 -4.31 -23.88
C GLY A 466 14.40 -4.07 -24.75
N ALA A 467 13.21 -4.30 -24.22
CA ALA A 467 11.93 -4.25 -24.93
C ALA A 467 10.81 -3.67 -24.05
N SER A 468 9.58 -3.66 -24.58
CA SER A 468 8.39 -3.15 -23.88
C SER A 468 7.95 -4.07 -22.73
N VAL A 469 7.62 -3.47 -21.57
CA VAL A 469 6.95 -4.14 -20.44
C VAL A 469 5.57 -3.54 -20.24
N ASN A 470 4.54 -4.38 -20.33
CA ASN A 470 3.16 -4.00 -20.01
C ASN A 470 2.75 -4.63 -18.68
N ILE A 471 2.27 -3.81 -17.75
CA ILE A 471 1.74 -4.27 -16.47
C ILE A 471 0.23 -4.11 -16.53
N ASN A 472 -0.48 -5.21 -16.35
CA ASN A 472 -1.94 -5.29 -16.38
C ASN A 472 -2.49 -5.38 -14.95
N HIS A 473 -3.80 -5.57 -14.84
CA HIS A 473 -4.52 -5.55 -13.58
C HIS A 473 -3.99 -6.58 -12.56
N HIS A 474 -3.52 -6.09 -11.41
CA HIS A 474 -2.81 -6.83 -10.35
C HIS A 474 -1.37 -7.28 -10.67
N GLY A 475 -0.79 -6.79 -11.76
CA GLY A 475 0.62 -6.99 -12.04
C GLY A 475 1.47 -6.06 -11.18
N LEU A 476 2.61 -6.58 -10.69
CA LEU A 476 3.58 -5.81 -9.90
C LEU A 476 4.92 -5.73 -10.64
N LEU A 477 5.48 -4.53 -10.75
CA LEU A 477 6.88 -4.30 -11.07
C LEU A 477 7.58 -3.71 -9.85
N THR A 478 8.68 -4.34 -9.42
CA THR A 478 9.51 -3.84 -8.31
C THR A 478 11.00 -4.05 -8.54
N GLY A 479 11.84 -3.55 -7.62
CA GLY A 479 13.29 -3.65 -7.69
C GLY A 479 13.95 -2.50 -8.48
N ASN A 480 15.23 -2.69 -8.80
CA ASN A 480 16.10 -1.71 -9.45
C ASN A 480 16.54 -2.24 -10.81
N GLY A 481 16.50 -1.40 -11.85
CA GLY A 481 16.95 -1.83 -13.17
C GLY A 481 16.61 -0.87 -14.29
N SER A 482 16.63 -1.38 -15.52
CA SER A 482 16.29 -0.61 -16.71
C SER A 482 15.29 -1.33 -17.60
N ILE A 483 14.32 -0.60 -18.14
CA ILE A 483 13.32 -1.08 -19.08
C ILE A 483 13.33 -0.17 -20.31
N HIS A 484 13.17 -0.72 -21.50
CA HIS A 484 13.12 0.10 -22.70
C HIS A 484 11.86 0.99 -22.72
N GLN A 485 10.68 0.39 -22.60
CA GLN A 485 9.40 1.09 -22.54
C GLN A 485 8.51 0.46 -21.46
N LEU A 486 7.84 1.27 -20.64
CA LEU A 486 6.98 0.82 -19.55
C LEU A 486 5.55 1.35 -19.71
N THR A 487 4.58 0.43 -19.71
CA THR A 487 3.15 0.78 -19.68
C THR A 487 2.48 0.15 -18.47
N ALA A 488 2.03 0.98 -17.53
CA ALA A 488 1.21 0.58 -16.39
C ALA A 488 -0.28 0.81 -16.73
N ASN A 489 -1.00 -0.29 -17.00
CA ASN A 489 -2.44 -0.28 -17.30
C ASN A 489 -3.27 -0.20 -16.01
N GLN A 490 -4.60 -0.24 -16.14
CA GLN A 490 -5.52 -0.22 -15.02
C GLN A 490 -5.22 -1.31 -13.98
N GLY A 491 -5.14 -0.94 -12.70
CA GLY A 491 -4.81 -1.79 -11.57
C GLY A 491 -3.37 -2.32 -11.53
N ALA A 492 -2.48 -1.80 -12.39
CA ALA A 492 -1.06 -2.10 -12.34
C ALA A 492 -0.39 -1.44 -11.12
N VAL A 493 0.63 -2.09 -10.57
CA VAL A 493 1.44 -1.55 -9.48
C VAL A 493 2.89 -1.42 -9.92
N VAL A 494 3.45 -0.23 -9.81
CA VAL A 494 4.88 0.05 -10.02
C VAL A 494 5.47 0.52 -8.70
N ALA A 495 6.51 -0.16 -8.22
CA ALA A 495 7.14 0.10 -6.93
C ALA A 495 8.67 -0.05 -7.04
N PRO A 496 9.40 0.98 -7.53
CA PRO A 496 10.86 0.93 -7.62
C PRO A 496 11.50 0.50 -6.28
N GLY A 497 12.52 -0.36 -6.32
CA GLY A 497 13.43 -0.58 -5.20
C GLY A 497 13.29 -1.82 -4.33
N HIS A 498 14.12 -1.79 -3.28
CA HIS A 498 14.16 -2.64 -2.07
C HIS A 498 14.55 -1.71 -0.90
N SER A 499 13.89 -0.54 -0.77
CA SER A 499 14.13 0.48 0.27
C SER A 499 15.48 1.22 0.19
N VAL A 500 15.74 2.28 -0.60
CA VAL A 500 15.03 3.05 -1.64
C VAL A 500 15.62 2.69 -3.03
N GLY A 501 14.83 2.73 -4.12
CA GLY A 501 15.27 2.33 -5.46
C GLY A 501 15.00 3.24 -6.65
N THR A 502 15.51 2.83 -7.82
CA THR A 502 15.36 3.55 -9.08
C THR A 502 15.11 2.61 -10.26
N ILE A 503 14.08 2.90 -11.05
CA ILE A 503 13.81 2.25 -12.34
C ILE A 503 14.11 3.25 -13.47
N ASN A 504 15.01 2.85 -14.37
CA ASN A 504 15.41 3.65 -15.54
C ASN A 504 14.63 3.24 -16.78
N ILE A 505 13.91 4.17 -17.39
CA ILE A 505 13.14 3.96 -18.62
C ILE A 505 13.88 4.61 -19.80
N VAL A 506 14.18 3.84 -20.84
CA VAL A 506 14.99 4.32 -21.97
C VAL A 506 14.18 5.15 -22.96
N ASP A 507 12.92 4.80 -23.21
CA ASP A 507 12.05 5.48 -24.17
C ASP A 507 10.89 6.19 -23.49
N SER A 508 9.84 5.47 -23.06
CA SER A 508 8.66 6.12 -22.51
C SER A 508 8.03 5.34 -21.36
N VAL A 509 7.43 6.08 -20.43
CA VAL A 509 6.61 5.53 -19.34
C VAL A 509 5.19 6.07 -19.43
N SER A 510 4.19 5.20 -19.26
CA SER A 510 2.79 5.62 -19.24
C SER A 510 2.01 5.00 -18.09
N PHE A 511 1.22 5.81 -17.38
CA PHE A 511 0.28 5.38 -16.34
C PHE A 511 -1.15 5.62 -16.81
N ALA A 512 -1.96 4.56 -16.82
CA ALA A 512 -3.39 4.62 -17.10
C ALA A 512 -4.19 5.05 -15.84
N PRO A 513 -5.47 5.45 -15.99
CA PRO A 513 -6.35 5.62 -14.84
C PRO A 513 -6.37 4.35 -13.96
N ASP A 514 -6.51 4.55 -12.64
CA ASP A 514 -6.58 3.45 -11.66
C ASP A 514 -5.32 2.56 -11.64
N SER A 515 -4.18 3.06 -12.10
CA SER A 515 -2.85 2.47 -11.85
C SER A 515 -2.25 3.01 -10.54
N HIS A 516 -1.30 2.30 -9.95
CA HIS A 516 -0.68 2.64 -8.67
C HIS A 516 0.83 2.78 -8.80
N TYR A 517 1.34 3.92 -8.33
CA TYR A 517 2.77 4.17 -8.19
C TYR A 517 3.12 4.23 -6.69
N LEU A 518 3.83 3.20 -6.19
CA LEU A 518 4.29 3.16 -4.80
C LEU A 518 5.66 3.83 -4.69
N VAL A 519 5.80 4.72 -3.70
CA VAL A 519 7.01 5.48 -3.45
C VAL A 519 7.40 5.35 -1.98
N GLU A 520 8.52 4.70 -1.71
CA GLU A 520 9.19 4.73 -0.41
C GLU A 520 10.00 6.02 -0.27
N ILE A 521 9.94 6.66 0.90
CA ILE A 521 10.76 7.82 1.25
C ILE A 521 11.44 7.63 2.61
N ASN A 522 12.52 8.37 2.86
CA ASN A 522 13.11 8.42 4.19
C ASN A 522 13.46 9.85 4.65
N PRO A 523 13.67 10.07 5.96
CA PRO A 523 14.02 11.38 6.51
C PRO A 523 15.38 11.92 6.03
N ALA A 524 16.24 11.09 5.44
CA ALA A 524 17.54 11.49 4.90
C ALA A 524 17.46 12.06 3.47
N GLY A 525 16.26 12.20 2.90
CA GLY A 525 16.07 12.75 1.56
C GLY A 525 16.19 11.75 0.42
N LYS A 526 16.27 10.44 0.72
CA LYS A 526 16.21 9.40 -0.32
C LYS A 526 14.76 9.01 -0.59
N ASN A 527 14.44 8.72 -1.84
CA ASN A 527 13.13 8.26 -2.27
C ASN A 527 13.18 7.35 -3.50
N ASP A 528 12.17 6.51 -3.66
CA ASP A 528 11.96 5.75 -4.88
C ASP A 528 11.73 6.68 -6.06
N LYS A 529 12.34 6.33 -7.21
CA LYS A 529 12.31 7.19 -8.38
C LYS A 529 12.17 6.43 -9.70
N ILE A 530 11.36 6.97 -10.60
CA ILE A 530 11.35 6.59 -12.03
C ILE A 530 12.08 7.65 -12.84
N ILE A 531 13.08 7.23 -13.61
CA ILE A 531 13.86 8.13 -14.49
C ILE A 531 13.61 7.72 -15.95
N SER A 532 12.81 8.50 -16.67
CA SER A 532 12.58 8.32 -18.11
C SER A 532 13.50 9.21 -18.95
N GLN A 533 14.24 8.58 -19.88
CA GLN A 533 15.07 9.26 -20.88
C GLN A 533 14.24 9.78 -22.08
N GLY A 534 12.97 9.40 -22.19
CA GLY A 534 12.02 10.07 -23.08
C GLY A 534 10.86 10.68 -22.31
N SER A 535 9.62 10.42 -22.75
CA SER A 535 8.43 11.09 -22.20
C SER A 535 7.79 10.30 -21.06
N ALA A 536 6.95 10.99 -20.28
CA ALA A 536 6.01 10.37 -19.34
C ALA A 536 4.58 10.81 -19.65
N SER A 537 3.67 9.86 -19.87
CA SER A 537 2.23 10.12 -20.06
C SER A 537 1.45 9.65 -18.83
N LEU A 538 0.91 10.60 -18.07
CA LEU A 538 0.19 10.37 -16.82
C LEU A 538 -1.29 10.62 -17.06
N LYS A 539 -2.04 9.57 -17.42
CA LYS A 539 -3.48 9.67 -17.74
C LYS A 539 -4.38 9.58 -16.49
N GLY A 540 -3.78 9.45 -15.31
CA GLY A 540 -4.44 9.24 -14.02
C GLY A 540 -3.63 8.31 -13.13
N GLY A 541 -4.29 7.69 -12.16
CA GLY A 541 -3.68 6.78 -11.18
C GLY A 541 -3.37 7.43 -9.84
N THR A 542 -2.93 6.63 -8.87
CA THR A 542 -2.65 7.08 -7.50
C THR A 542 -1.20 6.84 -7.12
N VAL A 543 -0.57 7.88 -6.56
CA VAL A 543 0.72 7.76 -5.89
C VAL A 543 0.51 7.43 -4.41
N SER A 544 1.07 6.34 -3.93
CA SER A 544 0.99 5.95 -2.52
C SER A 544 2.35 6.03 -1.88
N VAL A 545 2.44 6.71 -0.73
CA VAL A 545 3.71 7.00 -0.07
C VAL A 545 3.83 6.22 1.24
N THR A 546 4.96 5.54 1.40
CA THR A 546 5.33 4.80 2.62
C THR A 546 6.71 5.23 3.11
N LEU A 547 7.02 4.91 4.37
CA LEU A 547 8.41 5.01 4.84
C LEU A 547 9.23 3.83 4.31
N GLU A 548 10.51 4.07 4.11
CA GLU A 548 11.51 3.05 3.80
C GLU A 548 11.40 1.85 4.76
N ASN A 549 11.33 0.63 4.21
CA ASN A 549 11.15 -0.62 4.97
C ASN A 549 9.80 -0.75 5.70
N GLN A 550 8.79 0.02 5.32
CA GLN A 550 7.44 -0.05 5.89
C GLN A 550 6.41 -0.31 4.79
N ASN A 551 5.48 -1.24 5.03
CA ASN A 551 4.41 -1.58 4.10
C ASN A 551 3.12 -0.77 4.33
N SER A 552 3.13 0.15 5.29
CA SER A 552 1.97 0.97 5.66
C SER A 552 2.12 2.40 5.12
N PRO A 553 1.02 3.04 4.68
CA PRO A 553 1.04 4.47 4.35
C PRO A 553 1.59 5.30 5.50
N LEU A 554 2.24 6.44 5.19
CA LEU A 554 2.73 7.38 6.20
C LEU A 554 1.68 7.67 7.27
N SER A 555 2.05 7.53 8.55
CA SER A 555 1.20 7.93 9.66
C SER A 555 1.16 9.46 9.81
N LYS A 556 0.20 9.98 10.60
CA LYS A 556 0.17 11.41 10.96
C LYS A 556 1.48 11.87 11.61
N GLN A 557 2.10 11.00 12.41
CA GLN A 557 3.35 11.31 13.08
C GLN A 557 4.50 11.43 12.07
N ASP A 558 4.55 10.54 11.07
CA ASP A 558 5.56 10.59 10.01
C ASP A 558 5.43 11.88 9.18
N ILE A 559 4.20 12.28 8.85
CA ILE A 559 3.95 13.53 8.12
C ILE A 559 4.39 14.76 8.92
N ASN A 560 4.18 14.76 10.24
CA ASN A 560 4.66 15.85 11.10
C ASN A 560 6.20 15.89 11.18
N GLN A 561 6.86 14.73 11.23
CA GLN A 561 8.32 14.65 11.24
C GLN A 561 8.92 15.10 9.90
N LEU A 562 8.26 14.78 8.80
CA LEU A 562 8.68 15.09 7.44
C LEU A 562 8.06 16.40 6.92
N PHE A 563 7.51 17.24 7.79
CA PHE A 563 6.77 18.42 7.37
C PHE A 563 7.66 19.37 6.55
N ASP A 564 7.15 19.83 5.41
CA ASP A 564 7.83 20.68 4.43
C ASP A 564 9.03 20.05 3.71
N THR A 565 9.13 18.71 3.71
CA THR A 565 10.10 17.99 2.88
C THR A 565 9.59 17.77 1.46
N GLN A 566 10.52 17.66 0.51
CA GLN A 566 10.23 17.46 -0.92
C GLN A 566 11.12 16.38 -1.53
N TYR A 567 10.54 15.55 -2.39
CA TYR A 567 11.19 14.43 -3.06
C TYR A 567 10.87 14.44 -4.56
N THR A 568 11.84 14.12 -5.42
CA THR A 568 11.59 14.00 -6.87
C THR A 568 11.34 12.55 -7.22
N ILE A 569 10.08 12.20 -7.51
CA ILE A 569 9.65 10.80 -7.69
C ILE A 569 9.66 10.38 -9.16
N LEU A 570 9.47 11.31 -10.10
CA LEU A 570 9.51 10.99 -11.52
C LEU A 570 10.22 12.10 -12.30
N THR A 571 11.09 11.72 -13.23
CA THR A 571 11.69 12.64 -14.21
C THR A 571 11.50 12.11 -15.63
N ALA A 572 11.22 12.98 -16.60
CA ALA A 572 11.09 12.64 -18.02
C ALA A 572 11.78 13.67 -18.92
N GLN A 573 12.83 13.25 -19.65
CA GLN A 573 13.67 14.17 -20.43
C GLN A 573 12.95 14.83 -21.61
N LYS A 574 12.03 14.11 -22.25
CA LYS A 574 11.21 14.63 -23.37
C LYS A 574 9.86 15.20 -22.92
N GLY A 575 9.66 15.39 -21.62
CA GLY A 575 8.50 16.06 -21.05
C GLY A 575 7.47 15.14 -20.39
N ILE A 576 6.63 15.74 -19.55
CA ILE A 576 5.52 15.10 -18.86
C ILE A 576 4.20 15.64 -19.44
N ASP A 577 3.30 14.72 -19.82
CA ASP A 577 1.95 15.01 -20.29
C ASP A 577 0.93 14.40 -19.32
N GLY A 578 0.02 15.23 -18.79
CA GLY A 578 -0.97 14.84 -17.78
C GLY A 578 -0.47 14.83 -16.33
N GLN A 579 -1.25 14.22 -15.43
CA GLN A 579 -1.00 14.16 -13.98
C GLN A 579 -1.59 12.89 -13.36
N PHE A 580 -1.11 12.49 -12.18
CA PHE A 580 -1.79 11.49 -11.34
C PHE A 580 -3.08 12.08 -10.76
N ASP A 581 -4.10 11.23 -10.56
CA ASP A 581 -5.40 11.64 -10.03
C ASP A 581 -5.33 11.96 -8.52
N ALA A 582 -4.50 11.23 -7.79
CA ALA A 582 -4.38 11.36 -6.35
C ALA A 582 -2.97 11.01 -5.84
N VAL A 583 -2.67 11.52 -4.65
CA VAL A 583 -1.56 11.08 -3.81
C VAL A 583 -2.05 10.83 -2.39
N VAL A 584 -1.57 9.77 -1.76
CA VAL A 584 -1.98 9.34 -0.42
C VAL A 584 -0.76 9.01 0.44
N PRO A 585 -0.84 9.18 1.78
CA PRO A 585 -2.03 9.54 2.55
C PRO A 585 -2.28 11.05 2.69
N ASN A 586 -3.54 11.40 2.94
CA ASN A 586 -4.00 12.74 3.25
C ASN A 586 -4.89 12.71 4.51
N TYR A 587 -4.58 13.58 5.47
CA TYR A 587 -5.37 13.82 6.67
C TYR A 587 -6.11 15.16 6.57
N GLN A 588 -6.65 15.67 7.68
CA GLN A 588 -7.54 16.83 7.66
C GLN A 588 -6.93 18.04 6.92
N PHE A 589 -5.73 18.47 7.29
CA PHE A 589 -5.04 19.63 6.70
C PHE A 589 -3.59 19.35 6.27
N ILE A 590 -3.08 18.17 6.60
CA ILE A 590 -1.72 17.74 6.31
C ILE A 590 -1.73 16.42 5.57
N GLY A 591 -0.71 16.14 4.80
CA GLY A 591 -0.72 15.01 3.90
C GLY A 591 0.43 15.01 2.92
N THR A 592 0.12 14.47 1.75
CA THR A 592 0.98 14.36 0.60
C THR A 592 0.38 15.19 -0.53
N THR A 593 1.22 15.91 -1.27
CA THR A 593 0.82 16.69 -2.44
C THR A 593 1.83 16.49 -3.56
N LEU A 594 1.38 16.61 -4.81
CA LEU A 594 2.24 16.51 -5.99
C LEU A 594 2.32 17.87 -6.68
N ASN A 595 3.53 18.27 -7.05
CA ASN A 595 3.78 19.41 -7.92
C ASN A 595 4.38 18.92 -9.23
N TYR A 596 4.04 19.62 -10.32
CA TYR A 596 4.41 19.24 -11.67
C TYR A 596 5.21 20.37 -12.31
N SER A 597 6.37 20.03 -12.84
CA SER A 597 7.13 20.86 -13.77
C SER A 597 7.13 20.19 -15.15
N PRO A 598 7.60 20.85 -16.23
CA PRO A 598 7.64 20.24 -17.56
C PRO A 598 8.42 18.91 -17.63
N LYS A 599 9.33 18.64 -16.68
CA LYS A 599 10.20 17.44 -16.69
C LYS A 599 10.19 16.63 -15.40
N GLU A 600 9.52 17.09 -14.34
CA GLU A 600 9.58 16.46 -13.03
C GLU A 600 8.22 16.41 -12.33
N VAL A 601 7.97 15.31 -11.61
CA VAL A 601 6.92 15.22 -10.58
C VAL A 601 7.61 15.22 -9.23
N THR A 602 7.25 16.17 -8.37
CA THR A 602 7.77 16.27 -7.01
C THR A 602 6.68 16.01 -5.99
N LEU A 603 7.00 15.16 -5.00
CA LEU A 603 6.19 14.86 -3.85
C LEU A 603 6.56 15.81 -2.72
N LYS A 604 5.57 16.52 -2.16
CA LYS A 604 5.72 17.37 -0.97
C LYS A 604 4.92 16.78 0.19
N ILE A 605 5.57 16.69 1.35
CA ILE A 605 4.94 16.29 2.62
C ILE A 605 4.66 17.55 3.43
N GLY A 606 3.41 17.78 3.85
CA GLY A 606 3.05 18.99 4.59
C GLY A 606 1.60 19.38 4.44
N ARG A 607 1.30 20.68 4.38
CA ARG A 607 -0.07 21.20 4.17
C ARG A 607 -0.67 20.68 2.87
N ASN A 608 -1.89 20.16 2.94
CA ASN A 608 -2.68 19.77 1.77
C ASN A 608 -3.64 20.90 1.33
N ASN A 609 -4.43 20.65 0.29
CA ASN A 609 -5.32 21.67 -0.30
C ASN A 609 -6.65 21.85 0.46
N THR A 610 -6.83 21.23 1.63
CA THR A 610 -8.06 21.37 2.42
C THR A 610 -8.07 22.72 3.13
N ALA A 611 -8.94 23.64 2.71
CA ALA A 611 -9.12 24.94 3.36
C ALA A 611 -9.62 24.79 4.81
N PHE A 612 -9.15 25.62 5.74
CA PHE A 612 -9.63 25.59 7.13
C PHE A 612 -11.15 25.80 7.23
N SER A 613 -11.73 26.67 6.39
CA SER A 613 -13.17 26.95 6.38
C SER A 613 -14.04 25.76 5.99
N SER A 614 -13.49 24.75 5.29
CA SER A 614 -14.24 23.55 4.90
C SER A 614 -14.71 22.70 6.09
N THR A 615 -14.08 22.86 7.25
CA THR A 615 -14.45 22.15 8.48
C THR A 615 -15.37 22.97 9.39
N ALA A 616 -15.56 24.26 9.12
CA ALA A 616 -16.44 25.13 9.89
C ALA A 616 -17.93 24.73 9.74
N ALA A 617 -18.74 25.01 10.75
CA ALA A 617 -20.17 24.74 10.79
C ALA A 617 -21.05 26.00 10.70
N THR A 618 -20.57 27.14 11.22
CA THR A 618 -21.33 28.41 11.26
C THR A 618 -20.66 29.49 10.43
N GLN A 619 -21.40 30.56 10.06
CA GLN A 619 -20.83 31.69 9.32
C GLN A 619 -19.74 32.41 10.13
N ASN A 620 -19.90 32.51 11.46
CA ASN A 620 -18.90 33.05 12.36
C ASN A 620 -17.64 32.16 12.36
N GLN A 621 -17.79 30.83 12.38
CA GLN A 621 -16.64 29.91 12.28
C GLN A 621 -15.96 29.97 10.90
N ILE A 622 -16.72 30.10 9.80
CA ILE A 622 -16.16 30.27 8.45
C ILE A 622 -15.32 31.54 8.39
N ALA A 623 -15.87 32.67 8.85
CA ALA A 623 -15.17 33.95 8.84
C ALA A 623 -13.87 33.91 9.66
N VAL A 624 -13.88 33.24 10.81
CA VAL A 624 -12.68 33.00 11.62
C VAL A 624 -11.69 32.09 10.91
N ALA A 625 -12.14 30.97 10.37
CA ALA A 625 -11.27 30.00 9.68
C ALA A 625 -10.57 30.61 8.47
N GLU A 626 -11.29 31.44 7.69
CA GLU A 626 -10.72 32.22 6.59
C GLU A 626 -9.70 33.25 7.07
N ALA A 627 -9.94 33.93 8.20
CA ALA A 627 -8.97 34.85 8.77
C ALA A 627 -7.74 34.14 9.36
N ILE A 628 -7.89 32.93 9.91
CA ILE A 628 -6.77 32.10 10.36
C ILE A 628 -5.92 31.65 9.17
N GLU A 629 -6.55 31.27 8.06
CA GLU A 629 -5.88 30.84 6.83
C GLU A 629 -4.94 31.93 6.27
N THR A 630 -5.25 33.22 6.48
CA THR A 630 -4.41 34.34 6.02
C THR A 630 -3.30 34.73 7.00
N LEU A 631 -3.19 34.07 8.16
CA LEU A 631 -2.12 34.34 9.12
C LEU A 631 -0.77 33.80 8.61
N PRO A 632 0.37 34.37 9.05
CA PRO A 632 1.67 33.78 8.80
C PRO A 632 1.74 32.32 9.28
N THR A 633 2.46 31.46 8.55
CA THR A 633 2.51 30.01 8.83
C THR A 633 3.06 29.64 10.21
N HIS A 634 3.85 30.53 10.80
CA HIS A 634 4.42 30.42 12.16
C HIS A 634 3.53 31.03 13.25
N HIS A 635 2.36 31.55 12.89
CA HIS A 635 1.41 32.10 13.86
C HIS A 635 0.78 30.95 14.67
N ALA A 636 0.68 31.11 16.00
CA ALA A 636 0.21 30.05 16.90
C ALA A 636 -1.16 29.47 16.50
N LEU A 637 -2.14 30.33 16.17
CA LEU A 637 -3.45 29.89 15.68
C LEU A 637 -3.37 29.11 14.35
N TYR A 638 -2.54 29.54 13.41
CA TYR A 638 -2.38 28.83 12.14
C TYR A 638 -1.82 27.43 12.38
N GLU A 639 -0.76 27.31 13.18
CA GLU A 639 -0.17 26.02 13.53
C GLU A 639 -1.13 25.11 14.29
N GLN A 640 -1.86 25.65 15.26
CA GLN A 640 -2.82 24.88 16.06
C GLN A 640 -3.95 24.34 15.19
N THR A 641 -4.49 25.15 14.26
CA THR A 641 -5.50 24.69 13.30
C THR A 641 -4.92 23.66 12.34
N LEU A 642 -3.72 23.89 11.80
CA LEU A 642 -3.02 22.95 10.91
C LEU A 642 -2.81 21.58 11.57
N LYS A 643 -2.47 21.55 12.86
CA LYS A 643 -2.20 20.33 13.65
C LYS A 643 -3.48 19.64 14.15
N SER A 644 -4.66 20.21 13.89
CA SER A 644 -5.93 19.60 14.34
C SER A 644 -6.17 18.25 13.66
N GLN A 645 -6.54 17.26 14.47
CA GLN A 645 -6.64 15.87 14.04
C GLN A 645 -8.04 15.49 13.53
N THR A 646 -9.05 16.28 13.89
CA THR A 646 -10.47 16.05 13.56
C THR A 646 -11.17 17.36 13.22
N LYS A 647 -12.28 17.25 12.48
CA LYS A 647 -13.19 18.38 12.19
C LYS A 647 -13.65 19.07 13.48
N GLN A 648 -13.96 18.31 14.53
CA GLN A 648 -14.42 18.85 15.81
C GLN A 648 -13.34 19.68 16.50
N GLN A 649 -12.08 19.23 16.49
CA GLN A 649 -10.97 20.00 17.06
C GLN A 649 -10.79 21.35 16.34
N ALA A 650 -10.87 21.37 15.01
CA ALA A 650 -10.83 22.60 14.22
C ALA A 650 -11.99 23.55 14.56
N GLN A 651 -13.22 23.02 14.66
CA GLN A 651 -14.42 23.80 15.01
C GLN A 651 -14.33 24.41 16.40
N THR A 652 -13.76 23.71 17.39
CA THR A 652 -13.53 24.27 18.73
C THR A 652 -12.56 25.45 18.68
N ILE A 653 -11.47 25.36 17.90
CA ILE A 653 -10.54 26.48 17.70
C ILE A 653 -11.29 27.68 17.12
N PHE A 654 -12.08 27.48 16.06
CA PHE A 654 -12.82 28.57 15.43
C PHE A 654 -13.83 29.23 16.37
N SER A 655 -14.51 28.43 17.19
CA SER A 655 -15.55 28.92 18.12
C SER A 655 -14.97 29.77 19.24
N ASN A 656 -13.79 29.40 19.74
CA ASN A 656 -13.10 30.09 20.84
C ASN A 656 -12.63 31.50 20.50
N VAL A 657 -12.39 31.80 19.22
CA VAL A 657 -11.79 33.08 18.79
C VAL A 657 -12.74 33.93 17.95
N THR A 658 -14.05 33.68 18.02
CA THR A 658 -15.08 34.45 17.30
C THR A 658 -15.28 35.87 17.81
N GLY A 659 -15.03 36.14 19.10
CA GLY A 659 -15.29 37.45 19.71
C GLY A 659 -16.76 37.88 19.70
N GLN A 660 -17.71 36.94 19.71
CA GLN A 660 -19.15 37.22 19.55
C GLN A 660 -19.70 38.23 20.59
N ILE A 661 -19.18 38.20 21.83
CA ILE A 661 -19.59 39.07 22.94
C ILE A 661 -19.63 40.56 22.57
N TYR A 662 -18.70 41.03 21.74
CA TYR A 662 -18.64 42.43 21.31
C TYR A 662 -19.81 42.83 20.41
N ALA A 663 -20.30 41.91 19.57
CA ALA A 663 -21.50 42.11 18.77
C ALA A 663 -22.77 42.01 19.64
N ASP A 664 -22.77 41.10 20.63
CA ASP A 664 -23.87 40.92 21.59
C ASP A 664 -24.11 42.20 22.41
N VAL A 665 -23.06 42.87 22.89
CA VAL A 665 -23.13 44.16 23.61
C VAL A 665 -23.81 45.24 22.76
N LEU A 666 -23.41 45.42 21.51
CA LEU A 666 -24.05 46.41 20.62
C LEU A 666 -25.51 46.07 20.30
N SER A 667 -25.81 44.77 20.13
CA SER A 667 -27.19 44.30 19.92
C SER A 667 -28.07 44.63 21.13
N ASN A 668 -27.59 44.32 22.34
CA ASN A 668 -28.27 44.61 23.59
C ASN A 668 -28.51 46.11 23.82
N GLN A 669 -27.53 46.97 23.54
CA GLN A 669 -27.68 48.43 23.65
C GLN A 669 -28.79 48.99 22.76
N ILE A 670 -28.90 48.49 21.52
CA ILE A 670 -29.99 48.86 20.62
C ILE A 670 -31.34 48.43 21.20
N ASN A 671 -31.43 47.21 21.72
CA ASN A 671 -32.66 46.70 22.32
C ASN A 671 -33.07 47.48 23.58
N ASN A 672 -32.13 47.75 24.48
CA ASN A 672 -32.35 48.43 25.76
C ASN A 672 -32.69 49.93 25.60
N SER A 673 -32.31 50.55 24.48
CA SER A 673 -32.70 51.93 24.15
C SER A 673 -34.22 52.15 24.17
N ARG A 674 -35.01 51.09 23.92
CA ARG A 674 -36.48 51.11 24.01
C ARG A 674 -36.97 51.64 25.36
N GLN A 675 -36.36 51.24 26.47
CA GLN A 675 -36.84 51.62 27.81
C GLN A 675 -36.79 53.13 28.05
N ILE A 676 -35.74 53.77 27.54
CA ILE A 676 -35.60 55.23 27.59
C ILE A 676 -36.67 55.88 26.72
N LYS A 677 -36.81 55.45 25.45
CA LYS A 677 -37.85 55.99 24.55
C LYS A 677 -39.25 55.90 25.16
N GLU A 678 -39.60 54.74 25.67
CA GLU A 678 -40.93 54.48 26.23
C GLU A 678 -41.20 55.32 27.47
N THR A 679 -40.21 55.48 28.35
CA THR A 679 -40.30 56.37 29.50
C THR A 679 -40.55 57.82 29.06
N LEU A 680 -39.82 58.32 28.06
CA LEU A 680 -39.98 59.70 27.58
C LEU A 680 -41.34 59.94 26.90
N LEU A 681 -41.83 58.97 26.13
CA LEU A 681 -43.18 59.03 25.53
C LEU A 681 -44.28 59.01 26.59
N GLU A 682 -44.14 58.17 27.63
CA GLU A 682 -45.06 58.11 28.77
C GLU A 682 -45.13 59.47 29.48
N GLN A 683 -43.99 60.15 29.68
CA GLN A 683 -43.95 61.47 30.30
C GLN A 683 -44.54 62.57 29.42
N ALA A 684 -44.22 62.56 28.12
CA ALA A 684 -44.81 63.48 27.16
C ALA A 684 -46.34 63.38 27.17
N ARG A 685 -46.87 62.15 27.17
CA ARG A 685 -48.31 61.84 27.23
C ARG A 685 -48.96 62.28 28.55
N LEU A 686 -48.37 61.94 29.69
CA LEU A 686 -48.91 62.33 31.01
C LEU A 686 -49.05 63.86 31.14
N SER A 687 -48.13 64.59 30.52
CA SER A 687 -48.17 66.06 30.51
C SER A 687 -49.34 66.66 29.74
N GLU A 688 -50.04 65.90 28.90
CA GLU A 688 -51.18 66.38 28.11
C GLU A 688 -52.47 66.43 28.94
N SER A 689 -52.55 65.65 30.03
CA SER A 689 -53.74 65.52 30.88
C SER A 689 -53.80 66.44 32.12
N TRP A 690 -52.81 67.31 32.34
CA TRP A 690 -52.86 68.26 33.47
C TRP A 690 -53.92 69.35 33.26
N GLY A 691 -54.53 69.84 34.36
CA GLY A 691 -55.40 71.01 34.34
C GLY A 691 -54.64 72.33 34.12
N SER A 692 -55.35 73.42 33.87
CA SER A 692 -54.77 74.75 33.55
C SER A 692 -53.93 75.35 34.68
N GLU A 693 -54.17 74.95 35.93
CA GLU A 693 -53.41 75.41 37.10
C GLU A 693 -52.03 74.75 37.22
N ASN A 694 -51.84 73.57 36.63
CA ASN A 694 -50.63 72.75 36.77
C ASN A 694 -49.76 72.87 35.50
N LYS A 695 -48.58 73.50 35.61
CA LYS A 695 -47.72 73.83 34.46
C LYS A 695 -46.40 73.08 34.46
N SER A 696 -45.99 72.45 35.56
CA SER A 696 -44.72 71.75 35.67
C SER A 696 -44.86 70.41 36.39
N ASN A 697 -43.94 69.49 36.13
CA ASN A 697 -43.87 68.20 36.80
C ASN A 697 -42.44 67.74 36.95
N VAL A 698 -42.13 67.12 38.09
CA VAL A 698 -40.89 66.39 38.33
C VAL A 698 -41.20 64.93 38.60
N TRP A 699 -40.36 64.03 38.11
CA TRP A 699 -40.56 62.60 38.26
C TRP A 699 -39.24 61.86 38.47
N VAL A 700 -39.35 60.73 39.18
CA VAL A 700 -38.27 59.77 39.38
C VAL A 700 -38.83 58.37 39.05
N LYS A 701 -38.09 57.61 38.26
CA LYS A 701 -38.46 56.28 37.78
C LYS A 701 -37.33 55.29 38.06
N MET A 702 -37.63 54.23 38.80
CA MET A 702 -36.76 53.08 38.96
C MET A 702 -37.18 52.00 37.97
N LEU A 703 -36.22 51.37 37.29
CA LEU A 703 -36.48 50.33 36.29
C LEU A 703 -35.60 49.11 36.54
N TYR A 704 -36.16 47.94 36.27
CA TYR A 704 -35.46 46.65 36.20
C TYR A 704 -35.96 45.91 34.96
N ASP A 705 -35.05 45.53 34.07
CA ASP A 705 -35.32 44.70 32.92
C ASP A 705 -34.46 43.43 32.93
N TRP A 706 -35.03 42.37 32.38
CA TRP A 706 -34.33 41.13 32.10
C TRP A 706 -34.76 40.58 30.75
N ASP A 707 -33.76 40.31 29.93
CA ASP A 707 -33.92 39.92 28.54
C ASP A 707 -33.17 38.64 28.20
N LYS A 708 -33.69 37.93 27.20
CA LYS A 708 -33.07 36.74 26.63
C LYS A 708 -33.13 36.79 25.11
N THR A 709 -31.98 36.61 24.50
CA THR A 709 -31.82 36.33 23.08
C THR A 709 -31.57 34.84 22.89
N THR A 710 -32.38 34.17 22.08
CA THR A 710 -32.21 32.75 21.77
C THR A 710 -31.14 32.56 20.71
N ASP A 711 -30.37 31.49 20.81
CA ASP A 711 -29.39 31.07 19.82
C ASP A 711 -30.01 30.86 18.43
N ASP A 712 -29.17 30.95 17.40
CA ASP A 712 -29.52 30.56 16.04
C ASP A 712 -28.46 29.62 15.44
N ASN A 713 -28.56 29.33 14.15
CA ASN A 713 -27.62 28.44 13.46
C ASN A 713 -26.19 29.03 13.33
N ASN A 714 -25.96 30.28 13.76
CA ASN A 714 -24.70 30.98 13.60
C ASN A 714 -24.06 31.46 14.91
N ALA A 715 -24.87 32.09 15.76
CA ALA A 715 -24.47 32.81 16.95
C ALA A 715 -25.14 32.20 18.19
N THR A 716 -24.40 32.17 19.29
CA THR A 716 -24.93 31.72 20.58
C THR A 716 -25.87 32.77 21.17
N GLY A 717 -26.92 32.32 21.87
CA GLY A 717 -27.84 33.22 22.57
C GLY A 717 -27.19 33.82 23.82
N TYR A 718 -27.73 34.94 24.29
CA TYR A 718 -27.26 35.63 25.50
C TYR A 718 -28.43 36.01 26.41
N LYS A 719 -28.12 36.26 27.69
CA LYS A 719 -29.05 36.83 28.67
C LYS A 719 -28.50 38.17 29.14
N SER A 720 -29.39 39.11 29.41
CA SER A 720 -29.02 40.39 29.99
C SER A 720 -30.00 40.80 31.09
N SER A 721 -29.50 41.57 32.04
CA SER A 721 -30.32 42.29 33.01
C SER A 721 -29.82 43.70 33.15
N ASN A 722 -30.73 44.66 33.25
CA ASN A 722 -30.38 46.05 33.40
C ASN A 722 -31.29 46.75 34.42
N TYR A 723 -30.67 47.56 35.27
CA TYR A 723 -31.37 48.22 36.37
C TYR A 723 -30.86 49.64 36.53
N GLY A 724 -31.75 50.55 36.92
CA GLY A 724 -31.34 51.95 37.00
C GLY A 724 -32.39 52.90 37.53
N LEU A 725 -31.99 54.16 37.58
CA LEU A 725 -32.78 55.29 38.03
C LEU A 725 -32.77 56.39 36.96
N LEU A 726 -33.95 56.83 36.57
CA LEU A 726 -34.17 57.98 35.70
C LEU A 726 -34.90 59.06 36.47
N LEU A 727 -34.55 60.31 36.21
CA LEU A 727 -35.25 61.47 36.75
C LEU A 727 -35.42 62.51 35.67
N GLY A 728 -36.50 63.29 35.77
CA GLY A 728 -36.77 64.32 34.78
C GLY A 728 -37.73 65.38 35.26
N ALA A 729 -37.80 66.44 34.46
CA ALA A 729 -38.68 67.56 34.68
C ALA A 729 -39.35 67.96 33.36
N ASN A 730 -40.60 68.38 33.45
CA ASN A 730 -41.47 68.77 32.35
C ASN A 730 -42.08 70.14 32.63
N ARG A 731 -42.28 70.94 31.58
CA ARG A 731 -43.00 72.22 31.67
C ARG A 731 -43.85 72.48 30.43
N ARG A 732 -45.06 72.99 30.65
CA ARG A 732 -45.99 73.44 29.60
C ARG A 732 -45.73 74.88 29.18
N PHE A 733 -45.80 75.14 27.87
CA PHE A 733 -45.58 76.42 27.21
C PHE A 733 -46.66 76.68 26.14
N ILE A 734 -46.79 77.93 25.69
CA ILE A 734 -47.63 78.39 24.56
C ILE A 734 -49.11 77.94 24.67
N ASN A 735 -49.93 78.73 25.38
CA ASN A 735 -51.38 78.50 25.57
C ASN A 735 -51.71 77.04 26.00
N GLU A 736 -50.82 76.42 26.78
CA GLU A 736 -50.97 75.07 27.34
C GLU A 736 -51.02 73.94 26.29
N LYS A 737 -50.58 74.19 25.05
CA LYS A 737 -50.59 73.21 23.94
C LYS A 737 -49.26 72.50 23.70
N MET A 738 -48.15 72.96 24.28
CA MET A 738 -46.83 72.33 24.12
C MET A 738 -46.20 72.01 25.47
N THR A 739 -45.56 70.85 25.58
CA THR A 739 -44.71 70.49 26.73
C THR A 739 -43.28 70.26 26.25
N LEU A 740 -42.31 70.75 27.02
CA LEU A 740 -40.91 70.37 26.89
C LEU A 740 -40.42 69.76 28.20
N GLY A 741 -39.60 68.73 28.07
CA GLY A 741 -39.02 67.99 29.19
C GLY A 741 -37.56 67.65 28.97
N ILE A 742 -36.85 67.54 30.08
CA ILE A 742 -35.47 67.04 30.14
C ILE A 742 -35.42 65.85 31.08
N ALA A 743 -34.55 64.88 30.79
CA ALA A 743 -34.33 63.72 31.63
C ALA A 743 -32.85 63.35 31.68
N ALA A 744 -32.43 62.82 32.83
CA ALA A 744 -31.12 62.23 33.01
C ALA A 744 -31.22 60.98 33.88
N GLY A 745 -30.20 60.14 33.86
CA GLY A 745 -30.17 59.00 34.77
C GLY A 745 -28.97 58.10 34.59
N PHE A 746 -28.93 57.05 35.40
CA PHE A 746 -27.88 56.05 35.41
C PHE A 746 -28.49 54.65 35.42
N SER A 747 -27.89 53.73 34.67
CA SER A 747 -28.23 52.31 34.75
C SER A 747 -26.98 51.45 34.68
N GLN A 748 -27.06 50.25 35.23
CA GLN A 748 -26.04 49.22 35.07
C GLN A 748 -26.65 48.02 34.33
N SER A 749 -25.89 47.44 33.42
CA SER A 749 -26.29 46.26 32.66
C SER A 749 -25.24 45.16 32.80
N ASP A 750 -25.72 43.94 32.94
CA ASP A 750 -24.92 42.72 32.96
C ASP A 750 -25.41 41.80 31.84
N LEU A 751 -24.48 41.30 31.03
CA LEU A 751 -24.74 40.44 29.89
C LEU A 751 -23.83 39.21 29.97
N SER A 752 -24.39 38.04 29.67
CA SER A 752 -23.62 36.79 29.60
C SER A 752 -24.12 35.89 28.48
N ASN A 753 -23.17 35.26 27.79
CA ASN A 753 -23.44 34.12 26.92
C ASN A 753 -22.81 32.85 27.54
N HIS A 754 -22.65 31.77 26.78
CA HIS A 754 -22.15 30.50 27.32
C HIS A 754 -20.70 30.55 27.85
N PHE A 755 -19.84 31.41 27.28
CA PHE A 755 -18.40 31.45 27.58
C PHE A 755 -17.92 32.83 28.05
N ASP A 756 -18.68 33.89 27.76
CA ASP A 756 -18.25 35.28 27.87
C ASP A 756 -19.20 36.10 28.73
N HIS A 757 -18.66 37.14 29.34
CA HIS A 757 -19.38 38.08 30.19
C HIS A 757 -19.05 39.53 29.82
N ALA A 758 -20.04 40.41 29.94
CA ALA A 758 -19.86 41.84 29.78
C ALA A 758 -20.70 42.59 30.81
N ASN A 759 -20.12 43.64 31.40
CA ASN A 759 -20.86 44.58 32.24
C ASN A 759 -20.73 46.00 31.67
N SER A 760 -21.73 46.84 31.97
CA SER A 760 -21.84 48.19 31.44
C SER A 760 -22.37 49.16 32.47
N ASN A 761 -21.69 50.29 32.63
CA ASN A 761 -22.18 51.46 33.36
C ASN A 761 -22.69 52.50 32.36
N ASN A 762 -23.97 52.86 32.45
CA ASN A 762 -24.69 53.64 31.46
C ASN A 762 -25.13 54.99 32.03
N TYR A 763 -24.85 56.07 31.30
CA TYR A 763 -25.24 57.44 31.67
C TYR A 763 -26.16 58.02 30.59
N HIS A 764 -27.37 58.39 30.97
CA HIS A 764 -28.43 58.83 30.06
C HIS A 764 -28.68 60.32 30.16
N VAL A 765 -28.85 60.98 29.01
CA VAL A 765 -29.37 62.36 28.90
C VAL A 765 -30.36 62.43 27.75
N ALA A 766 -31.51 63.05 27.96
CA ALA A 766 -32.54 63.17 26.95
C ALA A 766 -33.33 64.48 27.03
N ILE A 767 -33.85 64.89 25.89
CA ILE A 767 -34.84 65.96 25.74
C ILE A 767 -36.06 65.42 25.00
N TYR A 768 -37.25 65.84 25.40
CA TYR A 768 -38.49 65.34 24.82
C TYR A 768 -39.59 66.39 24.94
N GLY A 769 -40.68 66.18 24.23
CA GLY A 769 -41.82 67.07 24.31
C GLY A 769 -43.04 66.55 23.57
N SER A 770 -44.14 67.27 23.75
CA SER A 770 -45.40 67.04 23.04
C SER A 770 -45.98 68.36 22.54
N ALA A 771 -46.74 68.28 21.45
CA ALA A 771 -47.54 69.37 20.89
C ALA A 771 -48.94 68.86 20.55
N LEU A 772 -49.97 69.53 21.06
CA LEU A 772 -51.37 69.20 20.85
C LEU A 772 -51.94 70.02 19.69
N TRP A 773 -52.12 69.38 18.54
CA TRP A 773 -52.77 69.92 17.34
C TRP A 773 -54.10 69.20 17.13
N GLN A 774 -55.08 69.53 17.98
CA GLN A 774 -56.36 68.84 18.05
C GLN A 774 -56.95 68.52 16.66
N PRO A 775 -57.35 67.26 16.39
CA PRO A 775 -57.42 66.12 17.32
C PRO A 775 -56.11 65.29 17.46
N ILE A 776 -54.98 65.72 16.91
CA ILE A 776 -53.72 64.94 16.87
C ILE A 776 -52.75 65.39 17.98
N ALA A 777 -52.11 64.43 18.65
CA ALA A 777 -50.96 64.67 19.52
C ALA A 777 -49.67 64.27 18.80
N VAL A 778 -48.69 65.18 18.78
CA VAL A 778 -47.34 64.93 18.25
C VAL A 778 -46.38 64.87 19.42
N ARG A 779 -45.63 63.77 19.56
CA ARG A 779 -44.63 63.57 20.61
C ARG A 779 -43.28 63.30 19.97
N ALA A 780 -42.21 63.87 20.49
CA ALA A 780 -40.88 63.65 19.96
C ALA A 780 -39.81 63.72 21.05
N GLY A 781 -38.66 63.11 20.77
CA GLY A 781 -37.52 63.20 21.68
C GLY A 781 -36.21 62.77 21.08
N LEU A 782 -35.13 63.23 21.72
CA LEU A 782 -33.75 62.89 21.44
C LEU A 782 -33.11 62.36 22.72
N GLY A 783 -32.37 61.26 22.62
CA GLY A 783 -31.66 60.66 23.74
C GLY A 783 -30.23 60.30 23.38
N HIS A 784 -29.34 60.48 24.35
CA HIS A 784 -27.96 60.04 24.30
C HIS A 784 -27.65 59.18 25.52
N THR A 785 -26.93 58.09 25.30
CA THR A 785 -26.39 57.24 26.36
C THR A 785 -24.92 56.97 26.11
N SER A 786 -24.09 57.27 27.10
CA SER A 786 -22.68 56.86 27.13
C SER A 786 -22.57 55.59 27.96
N HIS A 787 -21.85 54.61 27.46
CA HIS A 787 -21.64 53.33 28.13
C HIS A 787 -20.15 53.07 28.34
N LEU A 788 -19.76 52.77 29.56
CA LEU A 788 -18.44 52.24 29.90
C LEU A 788 -18.55 50.72 30.03
N ILE A 789 -17.92 49.98 29.11
CA ILE A 789 -18.02 48.54 29.00
C ILE A 789 -16.76 47.87 29.52
N HIS A 790 -16.93 46.81 30.30
CA HIS A 790 -15.89 45.82 30.55
C HIS A 790 -16.34 44.45 30.02
N THR A 791 -15.51 43.80 29.22
CA THR A 791 -15.77 42.46 28.66
C THR A 791 -14.70 41.48 29.11
N GLU A 792 -15.13 40.28 29.46
CA GLU A 792 -14.27 39.12 29.69
C GLU A 792 -14.69 37.99 28.73
N ARG A 793 -13.75 37.54 27.89
CA ARG A 793 -13.94 36.48 26.90
C ARG A 793 -13.07 35.28 27.26
N SER A 794 -13.70 34.12 27.46
CA SER A 794 -12.97 32.91 27.86
C SER A 794 -12.75 31.97 26.67
N ILE A 795 -11.54 31.42 26.57
CA ILE A 795 -11.18 30.38 25.61
C ILE A 795 -11.24 29.02 26.32
N SER A 796 -11.61 27.97 25.59
CA SER A 796 -11.75 26.61 26.14
C SER A 796 -10.46 26.03 26.77
N ASP A 797 -9.29 26.65 26.58
CA ASP A 797 -8.01 26.26 27.19
C ASP A 797 -7.80 26.90 28.58
N GLY A 798 -8.76 27.69 29.06
CA GLY A 798 -8.68 28.40 30.34
C GLY A 798 -8.09 29.81 30.25
N THR A 799 -7.66 30.25 29.06
CA THR A 799 -7.20 31.62 28.84
C THR A 799 -8.39 32.57 28.84
N SER A 800 -8.28 33.68 29.58
CA SER A 800 -9.28 34.75 29.58
C SER A 800 -8.70 36.05 29.01
N HIS A 801 -9.48 36.68 28.16
CA HIS A 801 -9.17 37.96 27.55
C HIS A 801 -10.09 39.03 28.11
N SER A 802 -9.54 40.18 28.48
CA SER A 802 -10.32 41.30 28.97
C SER A 802 -10.11 42.56 28.15
N SER A 803 -11.16 43.38 28.05
CA SER A 803 -11.10 44.69 27.41
C SER A 803 -12.02 45.68 28.11
N SER A 804 -11.58 46.93 28.22
CA SER A 804 -12.37 48.05 28.73
C SER A 804 -12.46 49.14 27.66
N TYR A 805 -13.67 49.54 27.29
CA TYR A 805 -13.89 50.47 26.17
C TYR A 805 -15.20 51.26 26.31
N TYR A 806 -15.32 52.33 25.53
CA TYR A 806 -16.51 53.20 25.52
C TYR A 806 -17.40 52.90 24.33
N THR A 807 -18.72 52.96 24.54
CA THR A 807 -19.71 52.95 23.45
C THR A 807 -20.75 54.04 23.66
N ASN A 808 -21.40 54.46 22.58
CA ASN A 808 -22.42 55.51 22.61
C ASN A 808 -23.67 55.05 21.87
N THR A 809 -24.84 55.28 22.48
CA THR A 809 -26.13 55.12 21.83
C THR A 809 -26.79 56.48 21.66
N HIS A 810 -27.25 56.78 20.44
CA HIS A 810 -28.05 57.96 20.14
C HIS A 810 -29.41 57.50 19.59
N GLN A 811 -30.48 58.09 20.09
CA GLN A 811 -31.84 57.81 19.62
C GLN A 811 -32.61 59.08 19.31
N ALA A 812 -33.44 59.02 18.26
CA ALA A 812 -34.40 60.05 17.89
C ALA A 812 -35.74 59.38 17.57
N PHE A 813 -36.83 59.91 18.09
CA PHE A 813 -38.16 59.34 17.84
C PHE A 813 -39.22 60.42 17.69
N MET A 814 -40.27 60.07 16.94
CA MET A 814 -41.48 60.85 16.76
C MET A 814 -42.69 59.94 16.78
N GLU A 815 -43.74 60.33 17.49
CA GLU A 815 -45.03 59.65 17.58
C GLU A 815 -46.17 60.59 17.18
N LEU A 816 -47.09 60.07 16.39
CA LEU A 816 -48.38 60.69 16.07
C LEU A 816 -49.47 59.85 16.71
N ALA A 817 -50.30 60.46 17.55
CA ALA A 817 -51.36 59.79 18.28
C ALA A 817 -52.70 60.51 18.10
N TYR A 818 -53.80 59.74 18.09
CA TYR A 818 -55.16 60.26 17.94
C TYR A 818 -56.01 59.90 19.17
N PRO A 819 -56.04 60.75 20.22
CA PRO A 819 -56.81 60.46 21.43
C PRO A 819 -58.33 60.51 21.19
N ILE A 820 -59.03 59.43 21.53
CA ILE A 820 -60.49 59.30 21.48
C ILE A 820 -61.02 59.19 22.91
N ASN A 821 -61.68 60.25 23.39
CA ASN A 821 -62.26 60.31 24.72
C ASN A 821 -63.70 59.77 24.71
N SER A 822 -64.00 58.74 25.52
CA SER A 822 -65.36 58.18 25.71
C SER A 822 -65.73 58.12 27.20
N LYS A 823 -67.02 57.95 27.54
CA LYS A 823 -67.56 58.00 28.93
C LYS A 823 -67.11 56.87 29.90
N GLY A 824 -66.00 56.17 29.63
CA GLY A 824 -65.51 55.11 30.51
C GLY A 824 -64.22 54.42 30.07
N ILE A 825 -63.76 54.64 28.85
CA ILE A 825 -62.47 54.17 28.36
C ILE A 825 -61.93 55.19 27.35
N ASN A 826 -60.68 55.60 27.51
CA ASN A 826 -59.98 56.41 26.52
C ASN A 826 -59.20 55.47 25.61
N ILE A 827 -59.28 55.71 24.31
CA ILE A 827 -58.62 54.90 23.29
C ILE A 827 -57.68 55.82 22.50
N GLU A 828 -56.42 55.45 22.37
CA GLU A 828 -55.44 56.24 21.64
C GLU A 828 -54.64 55.33 20.69
N PRO A 829 -55.07 55.17 19.42
CA PRO A 829 -54.22 54.63 18.37
C PRO A 829 -53.04 55.58 18.10
N PHE A 830 -51.87 55.01 17.86
CA PHE A 830 -50.67 55.78 17.55
C PHE A 830 -49.75 55.08 16.54
N THR A 831 -48.91 55.88 15.89
CA THR A 831 -47.78 55.42 15.09
C THR A 831 -46.52 56.15 15.52
N ASN A 832 -45.40 55.43 15.61
CA ASN A 832 -44.12 55.95 16.05
C ASN A 832 -43.01 55.53 15.08
N LEU A 833 -42.11 56.45 14.77
CA LEU A 833 -40.87 56.19 14.04
C LEU A 833 -39.68 56.47 14.97
N THR A 834 -38.71 55.56 15.01
CA THR A 834 -37.51 55.68 15.84
C THR A 834 -36.26 55.39 15.00
N TYR A 835 -35.23 56.23 15.12
CA TYR A 835 -33.89 56.01 14.61
C TYR A 835 -32.92 55.81 15.78
N ILE A 836 -32.10 54.76 15.73
CA ILE A 836 -31.11 54.40 16.75
C ILE A 836 -29.75 54.24 16.06
N SER A 837 -28.70 54.88 16.61
CA SER A 837 -27.30 54.70 16.21
C SER A 837 -26.50 54.27 17.42
N ALA A 838 -26.08 53.01 17.45
CA ALA A 838 -25.13 52.48 18.43
C ALA A 838 -23.71 52.50 17.84
N MET A 839 -22.73 53.01 18.59
CA MET A 839 -21.37 53.21 18.13
C MET A 839 -20.38 52.68 19.16
N ASN A 840 -19.55 51.74 18.72
CA ASN A 840 -18.45 51.20 19.49
C ASN A 840 -17.14 51.97 19.18
N HIS A 841 -16.32 52.26 20.20
CA HIS A 841 -14.96 52.78 20.00
C HIS A 841 -13.97 51.65 19.70
N ALA A 842 -12.67 51.94 19.72
CA ALA A 842 -11.66 50.92 19.55
C ALA A 842 -11.70 49.92 20.72
N ILE A 843 -11.69 48.63 20.40
CA ILE A 843 -11.54 47.53 21.36
C ILE A 843 -10.12 47.02 21.21
N ASN A 844 -9.43 46.81 22.32
CA ASN A 844 -8.14 46.13 22.37
C ASN A 844 -8.15 45.19 23.57
N GLU A 845 -8.02 43.89 23.33
CA GLU A 845 -7.82 42.92 24.41
C GLU A 845 -6.38 42.96 24.93
N ASN A 846 -6.18 42.49 26.16
CA ASN A 846 -4.85 42.20 26.70
C ASN A 846 -4.03 41.32 25.73
N ILE A 847 -2.74 41.62 25.55
CA ILE A 847 -1.92 41.11 24.42
C ILE A 847 -1.56 39.63 24.61
N ASN A 848 -1.97 38.79 23.66
CA ASN A 848 -1.47 37.44 23.38
C ASN A 848 -1.80 37.04 21.91
N SER A 849 -1.52 35.79 21.50
CA SER A 849 -1.69 35.30 20.13
C SER A 849 -3.14 35.03 19.67
N THR A 850 -4.11 35.07 20.58
CA THR A 850 -5.55 34.88 20.32
C THR A 850 -6.36 36.14 20.63
N SER A 851 -5.67 37.26 20.89
CA SER A 851 -6.28 38.53 21.24
C SER A 851 -6.91 39.21 20.04
N LEU A 852 -8.01 39.91 20.30
CA LEU A 852 -8.80 40.60 19.31
C LEU A 852 -8.70 42.11 19.49
N GLN A 853 -8.76 42.80 18.36
CA GLN A 853 -8.89 44.25 18.28
C GLN A 853 -10.00 44.63 17.32
N ALA A 854 -10.65 45.76 17.59
CA ALA A 854 -11.66 46.34 16.72
C ALA A 854 -11.41 47.83 16.56
N ARG A 855 -11.62 48.36 15.35
CA ARG A 855 -11.71 49.81 15.14
C ARG A 855 -13.11 50.30 15.46
N LYS A 856 -13.22 51.63 15.64
CA LYS A 856 -14.49 52.33 15.83
C LYS A 856 -15.50 51.97 14.73
N GLN A 857 -16.68 51.52 15.13
CA GLN A 857 -17.74 51.02 14.23
C GLN A 857 -19.12 51.46 14.71
N ARG A 858 -20.10 51.51 13.80
CA ARG A 858 -21.47 51.92 14.12
C ARG A 858 -22.51 51.03 13.48
N ILE A 859 -23.62 50.83 14.19
CA ILE A 859 -24.81 50.12 13.72
C ILE A 859 -26.01 51.07 13.84
N ASN A 860 -26.73 51.24 12.73
CA ASN A 860 -27.92 52.08 12.67
C ASN A 860 -29.17 51.22 12.50
N THR A 861 -30.27 51.63 13.12
CA THR A 861 -31.57 50.93 13.03
C THR A 861 -32.70 51.94 12.91
N VAL A 862 -33.66 51.64 12.05
CA VAL A 862 -34.93 52.36 11.96
C VAL A 862 -36.05 51.40 12.36
N LEU A 863 -36.95 51.86 13.23
CA LEU A 863 -38.09 51.10 13.73
C LEU A 863 -39.36 51.91 13.51
N SER A 864 -40.44 51.26 13.07
CA SER A 864 -41.79 51.80 13.17
C SER A 864 -42.61 51.00 14.15
N THR A 865 -43.39 51.65 15.01
CA THR A 865 -44.30 51.02 15.95
C THR A 865 -45.71 51.48 15.66
N LEU A 866 -46.65 50.55 15.50
CA LEU A 866 -48.08 50.83 15.51
C LEU A 866 -48.62 50.32 16.84
N GLY A 867 -49.46 51.11 17.50
CA GLY A 867 -49.99 50.68 18.78
C GLY A 867 -51.35 51.26 19.11
N LEU A 868 -51.94 50.67 20.15
CA LEU A 868 -53.22 51.07 20.70
C LEU A 868 -53.06 51.17 22.22
N ARG A 869 -53.41 52.33 22.78
CA ARG A 869 -53.47 52.54 24.23
C ARG A 869 -54.92 52.60 24.70
N LEU A 870 -55.16 52.02 25.86
CA LEU A 870 -56.43 52.01 26.56
C LEU A 870 -56.20 52.55 27.97
N ASP A 871 -56.92 53.58 28.37
CA ASP A 871 -56.91 54.07 29.76
C ASP A 871 -58.31 54.04 30.35
N ASN A 872 -58.42 53.59 31.59
CA ASN A 872 -59.63 53.65 32.39
C ASN A 872 -59.31 54.25 33.76
N GLN A 873 -60.19 55.10 34.29
CA GLN A 873 -60.06 55.66 35.63
C GLN A 873 -61.25 55.27 36.50
N TRP A 874 -60.97 54.55 37.59
CA TRP A 874 -61.95 54.21 38.61
C TRP A 874 -61.82 55.15 39.81
N LYS A 875 -62.94 55.77 40.19
CA LYS A 875 -63.02 56.59 41.40
C LYS A 875 -63.23 55.69 42.60
N LEU A 876 -62.28 55.64 43.55
CA LEU A 876 -62.42 54.84 44.79
C LEU A 876 -62.98 55.66 45.94
N SER A 877 -62.74 56.98 45.96
CA SER A 877 -63.26 57.90 46.97
C SER A 877 -63.43 59.31 46.38
N LYS A 878 -63.80 60.31 47.20
CA LYS A 878 -63.82 61.71 46.78
C LYS A 878 -62.41 62.27 46.47
N THR A 879 -61.34 61.62 46.94
CA THR A 879 -59.95 62.10 46.88
C THR A 879 -58.97 61.13 46.24
N SER A 880 -59.38 59.89 45.90
CA SER A 880 -58.48 58.86 45.37
C SER A 880 -59.08 58.17 44.13
N ASN A 881 -58.27 58.13 43.06
CA ASN A 881 -58.58 57.44 41.81
C ASN A 881 -57.49 56.39 41.53
N ILE A 882 -57.89 55.23 41.00
CA ILE A 882 -56.96 54.26 40.40
C ILE A 882 -57.16 54.32 38.89
N GLY A 883 -56.08 54.59 38.17
CA GLY A 883 -56.01 54.41 36.72
C GLY A 883 -55.51 53.02 36.39
N LEU A 884 -56.16 52.36 35.44
CA LEU A 884 -55.64 51.17 34.78
C LEU A 884 -55.34 51.54 33.32
N HIS A 885 -54.12 51.32 32.88
CA HIS A 885 -53.75 51.49 31.47
C HIS A 885 -53.18 50.21 30.86
N GLY A 886 -53.48 50.04 29.58
CA GLY A 886 -52.96 48.95 28.75
C GLY A 886 -52.47 49.49 27.41
N GLU A 887 -51.38 48.93 26.90
CA GLU A 887 -50.83 49.27 25.59
C GLU A 887 -50.45 47.99 24.84
N LEU A 888 -50.88 47.90 23.58
CA LEU A 888 -50.49 46.84 22.66
C LEU A 888 -49.74 47.47 21.48
N ASN A 889 -48.53 46.99 21.23
CA ASN A 889 -47.64 47.50 20.20
C ASN A 889 -47.26 46.41 19.21
N TRP A 890 -47.28 46.72 17.93
CA TRP A 890 -46.58 45.98 16.89
C TRP A 890 -45.42 46.82 16.36
N GLN A 891 -44.22 46.27 16.44
CA GLN A 891 -42.99 46.91 16.00
C GLN A 891 -42.45 46.24 14.75
N TYR A 892 -42.02 47.04 13.78
CA TYR A 892 -41.35 46.63 12.56
C TYR A 892 -39.98 47.28 12.46
N GLN A 893 -38.96 46.48 12.15
CA GLN A 893 -37.58 46.95 11.98
C GLN A 893 -37.16 46.97 10.50
N TYR A 894 -36.65 48.11 10.03
CA TYR A 894 -36.20 48.28 8.64
C TYR A 894 -34.70 47.93 8.47
N GLY A 895 -34.31 47.64 7.23
CA GLY A 895 -32.91 47.45 6.85
C GLY A 895 -32.32 46.10 7.27
N ASN A 896 -30.99 46.07 7.45
CA ASN A 896 -30.26 44.86 7.82
C ASN A 896 -30.52 44.49 9.29
N LEU A 897 -30.92 43.23 9.52
CA LEU A 897 -31.18 42.69 10.85
C LEU A 897 -29.93 42.10 11.50
N ASN A 898 -28.92 41.77 10.70
CA ASN A 898 -27.67 41.20 11.20
C ASN A 898 -26.92 42.27 11.99
N ARG A 899 -26.47 41.89 13.19
CA ARG A 899 -25.69 42.74 14.08
C ARG A 899 -24.25 42.25 14.06
N GLY A 900 -23.48 42.75 13.10
CA GLY A 900 -22.10 42.35 12.87
C GLY A 900 -21.10 43.37 13.40
N LEU A 901 -19.95 42.87 13.89
CA LEU A 901 -18.79 43.67 14.24
C LEU A 901 -17.55 43.09 13.55
N LYS A 902 -16.78 43.97 12.89
CA LYS A 902 -15.50 43.61 12.27
C LYS A 902 -14.40 43.59 13.32
N LEU A 903 -13.71 42.46 13.43
CA LEU A 903 -12.62 42.18 14.37
C LEU A 903 -11.36 41.79 13.61
N ASN A 904 -10.20 42.00 14.22
CA ASN A 904 -8.92 41.52 13.73
C ASN A 904 -8.20 40.78 14.86
N PHE A 905 -7.34 39.81 14.51
CA PHE A 905 -6.33 39.32 15.45
C PHE A 905 -5.27 40.41 15.69
N THR A 906 -4.83 40.56 16.94
CA THR A 906 -3.77 41.51 17.31
C THR A 906 -2.50 41.26 16.48
N ASP A 907 -1.79 42.34 16.14
CA ASP A 907 -0.56 42.30 15.33
C ASP A 907 -0.69 41.74 13.89
N THR A 908 -1.91 41.59 13.38
CA THR A 908 -2.14 41.15 12.00
C THR A 908 -3.15 42.03 11.25
N PRO A 909 -3.05 42.14 9.91
CA PRO A 909 -4.07 42.79 9.09
C PRO A 909 -5.31 41.91 8.84
N SER A 910 -5.28 40.63 9.25
CA SER A 910 -6.34 39.66 9.03
C SER A 910 -7.61 40.05 9.78
N SER A 911 -8.66 40.37 9.03
CA SER A 911 -9.93 40.85 9.58
C SER A 911 -11.07 39.89 9.25
N PHE A 912 -11.97 39.67 10.20
CA PHE A 912 -13.21 38.90 10.03
C PHE A 912 -14.40 39.64 10.64
N THR A 913 -15.62 39.26 10.27
CA THR A 913 -16.84 39.84 10.85
C THR A 913 -17.55 38.78 11.68
N THR A 914 -17.72 39.06 12.96
CA THR A 914 -18.52 38.24 13.87
C THR A 914 -19.91 38.82 13.98
N HIS A 915 -20.93 37.96 14.04
CA HIS A 915 -22.32 38.39 14.18
C HIS A 915 -22.91 37.89 15.48
N SER A 916 -23.69 38.75 16.13
CA SER A 916 -24.67 38.36 17.15
C SER A 916 -25.92 37.77 16.47
N VAL A 917 -26.82 37.22 17.28
CA VAL A 917 -28.13 36.76 16.80
C VAL A 917 -28.87 37.92 16.12
N PRO A 918 -29.36 37.74 14.88
CA PRO A 918 -30.04 38.80 14.15
C PRO A 918 -31.29 39.31 14.88
N ALA A 919 -31.50 40.62 14.81
CA ALA A 919 -32.72 41.23 15.32
C ALA A 919 -33.97 40.68 14.59
N SER A 920 -35.10 40.62 15.27
CA SER A 920 -36.35 40.19 14.65
C SER A 920 -36.95 41.29 13.78
N ARG A 921 -37.46 40.93 12.60
CA ARG A 921 -38.17 41.89 11.72
C ARG A 921 -39.42 42.48 12.38
N HIS A 922 -40.13 41.65 13.13
CA HIS A 922 -41.37 41.96 13.82
C HIS A 922 -41.25 41.66 15.30
N GLY A 923 -41.87 42.49 16.13
CA GLY A 923 -42.05 42.23 17.54
C GLY A 923 -43.38 42.77 18.04
N VAL A 924 -43.87 42.21 19.15
CA VAL A 924 -45.09 42.65 19.82
C VAL A 924 -44.73 43.03 21.25
N ALA A 925 -45.22 44.18 21.72
CA ALA A 925 -45.12 44.58 23.11
C ALA A 925 -46.49 44.65 23.76
N LEU A 926 -46.59 44.19 25.00
CA LEU A 926 -47.75 44.36 25.87
C LEU A 926 -47.30 45.12 27.11
N LYS A 927 -47.98 46.22 27.42
CA LYS A 927 -47.81 46.94 28.67
C LYS A 927 -49.11 46.96 29.44
N VAL A 928 -48.98 46.78 30.75
CA VAL A 928 -50.08 46.95 31.70
C VAL A 928 -49.51 47.72 32.88
N GLY A 929 -50.25 48.70 33.36
CA GLY A 929 -49.84 49.44 34.54
C GLY A 929 -50.99 50.09 35.26
N THR A 930 -50.67 50.52 36.47
CA THR A 930 -51.60 51.15 37.38
C THR A 930 -51.05 52.48 37.87
N ASP A 931 -51.96 53.41 38.07
CA ASP A 931 -51.70 54.78 38.46
C ASP A 931 -52.49 55.10 39.73
N ILE A 932 -51.80 55.48 40.80
CA ILE A 932 -52.39 55.77 42.10
C ILE A 932 -52.10 57.23 42.46
N ASN A 933 -53.15 58.03 42.63
CA ASN A 933 -53.01 59.38 43.16
C ASN A 933 -52.80 59.32 44.68
N ILE A 934 -51.58 59.60 45.15
CA ILE A 934 -51.24 59.66 46.59
C ILE A 934 -51.77 60.95 47.20
N LYS A 935 -51.69 62.05 46.45
CA LYS A 935 -52.25 63.38 46.75
C LYS A 935 -52.82 63.98 45.46
N GLU A 936 -53.52 65.11 45.54
CA GLU A 936 -54.05 65.81 44.34
C GLU A 936 -52.97 66.11 43.29
N ASN A 937 -51.72 66.28 43.72
CA ASN A 937 -50.60 66.64 42.87
C ASN A 937 -49.48 65.59 42.79
N THR A 938 -49.64 64.42 43.40
CA THR A 938 -48.60 63.37 43.49
C THR A 938 -49.14 62.02 43.02
N LYS A 939 -48.48 61.40 42.05
CA LYS A 939 -48.90 60.17 41.39
C LYS A 939 -47.81 59.10 41.47
N LEU A 940 -48.18 57.89 41.85
CA LEU A 940 -47.36 56.69 41.80
C LEU A 940 -47.84 55.79 40.66
N SER A 941 -46.93 55.39 39.78
CA SER A 941 -47.19 54.45 38.69
C SER A 941 -46.37 53.18 38.89
N ILE A 942 -46.97 52.02 38.65
CA ILE A 942 -46.28 50.73 38.57
C ILE A 942 -46.64 50.10 37.24
N ASN A 943 -45.63 49.74 36.45
CA ASN A 943 -45.82 49.20 35.11
C ASN A 943 -45.08 47.87 34.94
N TYR A 944 -45.69 46.98 34.16
CA TYR A 944 -45.06 45.80 33.60
C TYR A 944 -45.14 45.87 32.08
N ASN A 945 -44.00 45.67 31.42
CA ASN A 945 -43.88 45.62 29.98
C ASN A 945 -43.25 44.29 29.56
N LYS A 946 -43.81 43.68 28.52
CA LYS A 946 -43.26 42.47 27.91
C LYS A 946 -43.15 42.66 26.42
N PHE A 947 -41.95 42.48 25.88
CA PHE A 947 -41.70 42.46 24.45
C PHE A 947 -41.35 41.05 23.99
N LEU A 948 -41.97 40.64 22.87
CA LEU A 948 -41.81 39.32 22.28
C LEU A 948 -41.49 39.45 20.79
N SER A 949 -40.48 38.72 20.36
CA SER A 949 -40.12 38.58 18.96
C SER A 949 -39.55 37.18 18.72
N LYS A 950 -39.23 36.83 17.46
CA LYS A 950 -38.76 35.48 17.12
C LYS A 950 -37.52 35.06 17.92
N ASN A 951 -36.54 35.95 18.04
CA ASN A 951 -35.22 35.65 18.63
C ASN A 951 -34.97 36.34 19.98
N TYR A 952 -35.88 37.22 20.43
CA TYR A 952 -35.63 38.10 21.58
C TYR A 952 -36.89 38.34 22.39
N HIS A 953 -36.76 38.21 23.71
CA HIS A 953 -37.81 38.38 24.70
C HIS A 953 -37.29 39.30 25.82
N ASP A 954 -38.07 40.30 26.18
CA ASP A 954 -37.74 41.25 27.24
C ASP A 954 -38.93 41.40 28.19
N ASN A 955 -38.60 41.55 29.46
CA ASN A 955 -39.55 41.85 30.52
C ASN A 955 -38.98 43.02 31.32
N ASN A 956 -39.82 44.01 31.58
CA ASN A 956 -39.47 45.18 32.35
C ASN A 956 -40.53 45.43 33.43
N ILE A 957 -40.06 45.73 34.63
CA ILE A 957 -40.87 46.27 35.73
C ILE A 957 -40.31 47.64 36.08
N ASP A 958 -41.21 48.61 36.19
CA ASP A 958 -40.85 49.96 36.62
C ASP A 958 -41.81 50.52 37.66
N ALA A 959 -41.26 51.39 38.52
CA ALA A 959 -41.99 52.15 39.51
C ALA A 959 -41.61 53.62 39.40
N LYS A 960 -42.61 54.50 39.32
CA LYS A 960 -42.41 55.93 39.07
C LYS A 960 -43.22 56.76 40.04
N ILE A 961 -42.60 57.75 40.65
CA ILE A 961 -43.28 58.81 41.40
C ILE A 961 -43.18 60.13 40.64
N ALA A 962 -44.29 60.85 40.51
CA ALA A 962 -44.36 62.11 39.80
C ALA A 962 -45.13 63.15 40.63
N VAL A 963 -44.60 64.38 40.73
CA VAL A 963 -45.18 65.51 41.46
C VAL A 963 -45.43 66.66 40.48
N THR A 964 -46.67 67.12 40.40
CA THR A 964 -47.13 68.18 39.48
C THR A 964 -47.39 69.47 40.27
N PHE A 965 -47.09 70.64 39.70
CA PHE A 965 -47.29 71.95 40.33
C PHE A 965 -47.40 73.10 39.33
#